data_AF-A0A7S4PQ27-F1
#
_entry.id   AF-A0A7S4PQ27-F1
#
_cell.length_a   1.000
_cell.length_b   1.000
_cell.length_c   1.000
_cell.angle_alpha   90.00
_cell.angle_beta   90.00
_cell.angle_gamma   90.00
#
_symmetry.space_group_name_H-M   'P 1'
#
loop_
_entity.id
_entity.type
_entity.pdbx_description
1 polymer ?
#
loop_
_entity_poly.entity_id
_entity_poly.type
_entity_poly.pdbx_seq_one_letter_code
_entity_poly.pdbx_strand_id
1 'polypeptide(L)'
;MFSCLSLLSLDMLLHSKHSHLRSSFFVVSTSTIVSIVNLHILLFFFLHPLLSGALLYPPSFPTSTSSKAAAACNKMRYELHAKSVPELVKLVPVLRKYNITKVNLPNKSNKDTLNDFAQVLWENVPNVDICLHWSVKNRKLRTAQETHKTFINDVTSPPAGVGSFLLVSGSVVSSSLDSITCLKELAGSRQKHAEIGVAFNPYFPDVKEREREQQRLKEKVATGCVSHVWLQFGSNMELLREGLRFLQAVRSASSTASPFKIFGSLFVPSKKFLAQMKFRPWKGVFLSEAFLDSVDKADAVVTEIVTIYREFDVEVLIETACVKEEDFRRVEQLVGSVQVNKFHAAESEQCGEDDSARDGVVSLGKRLKCQEQEDGLRDTSVSFDQSNDERPLKKDKFLQATTERSQTSQVDGSPVVVLFRNDLRLEDNPALFHAASLCRPVLPVFVWDPEIGSEHSLERSAAAVWLEESLKVFQKSLTDKYGIDIIFRKVSSKPDAAEQEKSYCRQVLDVMKEAQATALYANRLYEPWLRDQDEEMKCLVEAEGSSVHLFDASLLYRPEDIAIPPGYDGRGHWGTLTPFLRACSRLPPLRRPLPQPKTLTRARQAPCSLRLEELEMAKMPVGRDGRMIDWGAGVKSSWKFGEEAAMEEMNKFIKSKLIKYESSRSRADVPVVSRLSPYLRFGILSPRTLHFAVVDTRLSQDKIKTFSRRLFWRDLAYFHLHTFPDMSHVPIRKHYKDQWWREDEELLSAWKQGRTGFPMVDAGMRELYATGWMHQNVRMIAASFLCEYLCISWVKGLEWFHETLVDLDHAINAMMWQNAGRSGIDQWNFIMSPENGSQDPTGAYVRRWVPELAQLSNKHIHAPWTASEKDLSAAGVKLGETYPHRVITDLRGARAETVTAMLEMRRKNQAYNDERGYDLINLPTGEKTKVFTREEFRIDRKGNVMQIFHQKRSQNKKVSSDTKPASKNQSIKNFFQKKSQ
;
A
#
# COMPACT_ATOMS: atom_id res chain seq x y z
N MET A 1 -38.60 16.01 30.88
CA MET A 1 -39.61 15.10 31.45
C MET A 1 -39.31 13.71 30.92
N PHE A 2 -38.46 13.03 31.67
CA PHE A 2 -38.76 11.81 32.44
C PHE A 2 -38.57 10.56 31.56
N SER A 3 -37.42 9.88 31.62
CA SER A 3 -37.03 8.85 32.64
C SER A 3 -37.70 7.51 32.34
N CYS A 4 -37.16 6.32 32.55
CA CYS A 4 -35.86 5.73 32.90
C CYS A 4 -36.16 4.21 33.08
N LEU A 5 -35.10 3.41 33.28
CA LEU A 5 -35.05 2.05 33.87
C LEU A 5 -35.25 0.88 32.88
N SER A 6 -34.19 0.16 32.46
CA SER A 6 -33.38 -0.85 33.19
C SER A 6 -34.17 -2.16 33.39
N LEU A 7 -33.67 -3.40 33.36
CA LEU A 7 -32.41 -4.13 33.18
C LEU A 7 -32.79 -5.62 33.46
N LEU A 8 -31.86 -6.56 33.27
CA LEU A 8 -31.88 -8.00 33.66
C LEU A 8 -32.46 -8.94 32.58
N SER A 9 -31.72 -9.80 31.86
CA SER A 9 -30.59 -10.72 32.11
C SER A 9 -31.05 -12.17 32.35
N LEU A 10 -30.29 -13.10 31.73
CA LEU A 10 -30.28 -14.56 31.88
C LEU A 10 -31.49 -15.31 31.29
N ASP A 11 -31.40 -16.56 30.85
CA ASP A 11 -30.37 -17.43 30.27
C ASP A 11 -31.10 -18.78 30.12
N MET A 12 -30.64 -19.61 29.19
CA MET A 12 -30.80 -21.07 29.19
C MET A 12 -32.16 -21.77 28.92
N LEU A 13 -32.03 -22.83 28.10
CA LEU A 13 -32.83 -24.05 27.86
C LEU A 13 -33.60 -24.06 26.54
N LEU A 14 -33.00 -24.51 25.42
CA LEU A 14 -32.72 -25.91 25.03
C LEU A 14 -33.91 -26.88 25.16
N HIS A 15 -34.45 -27.24 23.97
CA HIS A 15 -34.87 -28.57 23.51
C HIS A 15 -36.10 -29.29 24.11
N SER A 16 -37.08 -29.56 23.23
CA SER A 16 -37.76 -30.85 22.98
C SER A 16 -39.24 -30.61 22.57
N LYS A 17 -39.63 -30.71 21.30
CA LYS A 17 -40.07 -31.91 20.53
C LYS A 17 -41.43 -32.53 20.95
N HIS A 18 -42.32 -32.60 19.94
CA HIS A 18 -43.53 -33.46 19.75
C HIS A 18 -44.77 -33.15 20.62
N SER A 19 -46.03 -33.21 20.18
CA SER A 19 -46.70 -33.50 18.88
C SER A 19 -48.23 -33.45 19.09
N HIS A 20 -49.01 -33.14 18.03
CA HIS A 20 -50.43 -33.53 17.80
C HIS A 20 -51.51 -32.87 18.72
N LEU A 21 -52.73 -32.50 18.30
CA LEU A 21 -53.58 -32.78 17.12
C LEU A 21 -54.77 -31.76 17.11
N ARG A 22 -55.20 -31.32 15.90
CA ARG A 22 -56.56 -30.85 15.49
C ARG A 22 -57.26 -29.69 16.27
N SER A 23 -58.02 -28.77 15.70
CA SER A 23 -58.42 -28.39 14.35
C SER A 23 -59.42 -27.23 14.53
N SER A 24 -59.27 -26.11 13.82
CA SER A 24 -60.37 -25.22 13.42
C SER A 24 -59.85 -24.26 12.35
N PHE A 25 -60.30 -24.48 11.12
CA PHE A 25 -60.12 -23.62 9.97
C PHE A 25 -60.91 -22.32 10.16
N PHE A 26 -60.28 -21.17 9.92
CA PHE A 26 -60.95 -20.07 9.23
C PHE A 26 -59.95 -19.37 8.30
N VAL A 27 -60.27 -19.47 7.01
CA VAL A 27 -59.58 -18.81 5.90
C VAL A 27 -60.00 -17.34 5.90
N VAL A 28 -59.03 -16.41 5.91
CA VAL A 28 -59.27 -15.02 5.50
C VAL A 28 -58.41 -14.72 4.29
N SER A 29 -59.12 -14.43 3.21
CA SER A 29 -58.66 -14.15 1.85
C SER A 29 -57.75 -12.91 1.76
N THR A 30 -56.78 -12.97 0.85
CA THR A 30 -55.84 -11.92 0.40
C THR A 30 -56.53 -10.70 -0.26
N SER A 31 -57.86 -10.60 -0.21
CA SER A 31 -58.64 -9.51 -0.80
C SER A 31 -58.84 -8.27 0.09
N THR A 32 -58.50 -8.31 1.38
CA THR A 32 -58.83 -7.20 2.32
C THR A 32 -57.68 -6.23 2.60
N ILE A 33 -56.43 -6.60 2.27
CA ILE A 33 -55.25 -5.71 2.46
C ILE A 33 -54.99 -4.82 1.21
N VAL A 34 -55.56 -5.19 0.06
CA VAL A 34 -55.43 -4.42 -1.20
C VAL A 34 -56.43 -3.23 -1.29
N SER A 35 -57.47 -3.21 -0.44
CA SER A 35 -58.51 -2.17 -0.49
C SER A 35 -58.24 -0.93 0.39
N ILE A 36 -57.24 -0.95 1.28
CA ILE A 36 -56.90 0.21 2.14
C ILE A 36 -55.77 1.07 1.55
N VAL A 37 -54.94 0.53 0.64
CA VAL A 37 -53.86 1.29 -0.01
C VAL A 37 -54.34 2.01 -1.29
N ASN A 38 -55.43 1.54 -1.91
CA ASN A 38 -55.98 2.17 -3.12
C ASN A 38 -56.90 3.38 -2.88
N LEU A 39 -57.22 3.72 -1.62
CA LEU A 39 -58.04 4.89 -1.29
C LEU A 39 -57.21 6.18 -1.01
N HIS A 40 -55.88 6.09 -0.96
CA HIS A 40 -54.99 7.27 -0.80
C HIS A 40 -54.32 7.73 -2.09
N ILE A 41 -54.44 6.99 -3.20
CA ILE A 41 -53.81 7.32 -4.48
C ILE A 41 -54.80 7.93 -5.49
N LEU A 42 -56.11 7.81 -5.26
CA LEU A 42 -57.17 8.36 -6.12
C LEU A 42 -57.60 9.80 -5.82
N LEU A 43 -57.13 10.41 -4.72
CA LEU A 43 -57.45 11.80 -4.34
C LEU A 43 -56.39 12.83 -4.77
N PHE A 44 -55.29 12.40 -5.41
CA PHE A 44 -54.17 13.29 -5.77
C PHE A 44 -54.10 13.62 -7.27
N PHE A 45 -54.95 13.03 -8.12
CA PHE A 45 -54.85 13.14 -9.59
C PHE A 45 -56.06 13.72 -10.32
N PHE A 46 -57.12 14.14 -9.63
CA PHE A 46 -58.25 14.84 -10.23
C PHE A 46 -58.48 16.17 -9.51
N LEU A 47 -57.77 17.23 -9.95
CA LEU A 47 -58.26 18.62 -10.02
C LEU A 47 -57.11 19.56 -10.42
N HIS A 48 -56.98 19.73 -11.73
CA HIS A 48 -56.31 20.82 -12.45
C HIS A 48 -57.28 21.14 -13.60
N PRO A 49 -57.33 22.33 -14.25
CA PRO A 49 -57.11 23.74 -13.91
C PRO A 49 -58.43 24.54 -14.05
N LEU A 50 -58.50 25.82 -13.64
CA LEU A 50 -59.29 26.88 -14.32
C LEU A 50 -59.04 28.25 -13.66
N LEU A 51 -58.94 29.27 -14.53
CA LEU A 51 -58.98 30.72 -14.30
C LEU A 51 -57.67 31.47 -14.06
N SER A 52 -57.15 31.90 -15.20
CA SER A 52 -56.25 33.01 -15.51
C SER A 52 -56.69 34.36 -14.91
N GLY A 53 -55.73 35.26 -14.68
CA GLY A 53 -55.91 36.70 -14.94
C GLY A 53 -55.41 37.69 -13.88
N ALA A 54 -54.45 38.52 -14.31
CA ALA A 54 -54.25 39.94 -13.96
C ALA A 54 -53.45 40.38 -12.71
N LEU A 55 -52.30 40.99 -13.03
CA LEU A 55 -51.82 42.34 -12.65
C LEU A 55 -51.24 42.65 -11.24
N LEU A 56 -50.00 43.19 -11.31
CA LEU A 56 -49.38 44.30 -10.56
C LEU A 56 -48.70 44.06 -9.19
N TYR A 57 -47.36 44.20 -9.22
CA TYR A 57 -46.37 44.60 -8.19
C TYR A 57 -46.29 43.83 -6.84
N PRO A 58 -45.09 43.77 -6.22
CA PRO A 58 -44.77 42.75 -5.21
C PRO A 58 -45.18 43.21 -3.80
N PRO A 59 -45.68 42.30 -2.93
CA PRO A 59 -45.63 42.53 -1.50
C PRO A 59 -44.34 41.93 -0.94
N SER A 60 -43.52 42.82 -0.38
CA SER A 60 -42.50 42.54 0.61
C SER A 60 -43.06 41.66 1.74
N PHE A 61 -42.38 40.55 2.03
CA PHE A 61 -42.62 39.72 3.22
C PHE A 61 -41.28 39.16 3.75
N PRO A 62 -41.18 38.83 5.05
CA PRO A 62 -40.21 39.46 5.94
C PRO A 62 -39.04 38.54 6.25
N THR A 63 -37.88 39.16 6.46
CA THR A 63 -36.71 38.58 7.11
C THR A 63 -36.99 38.32 8.60
N SER A 64 -37.11 37.07 9.04
CA SER A 64 -36.80 36.74 10.45
C SER A 64 -36.62 35.24 10.69
N THR A 65 -35.53 34.65 10.19
CA THR A 65 -34.85 33.50 10.85
C THR A 65 -33.35 33.38 10.53
N SER A 66 -32.78 34.17 9.59
CA SER A 66 -31.36 33.99 9.15
C SER A 66 -30.32 34.97 9.74
N SER A 67 -30.61 35.71 10.82
CA SER A 67 -29.75 36.81 11.27
C SER A 67 -28.48 36.38 12.03
N LYS A 68 -28.52 35.32 12.86
CA LYS A 68 -27.33 34.90 13.64
C LYS A 68 -26.35 34.00 12.87
N ALA A 69 -26.88 33.10 12.04
CA ALA A 69 -26.08 32.15 11.25
C ALA A 69 -25.24 32.81 10.16
N ALA A 70 -25.83 33.75 9.41
CA ALA A 70 -25.10 34.50 8.39
C ALA A 70 -24.01 35.41 9.01
N ALA A 71 -24.22 35.92 10.23
CA ALA A 71 -23.27 36.80 10.91
C ALA A 71 -22.00 36.07 11.41
N ALA A 72 -22.12 34.81 11.87
CA ALA A 72 -20.98 34.00 12.30
C ALA A 72 -20.12 33.52 11.11
N CYS A 73 -20.76 33.06 10.03
CA CYS A 73 -20.06 32.61 8.82
C CYS A 73 -19.26 33.72 8.11
N ASN A 74 -19.75 34.96 8.15
CA ASN A 74 -19.09 36.12 7.53
C ASN A 74 -17.72 36.48 8.15
N LYS A 75 -17.40 36.01 9.36
CA LYS A 75 -16.12 36.30 10.03
C LYS A 75 -15.00 35.31 9.71
N MET A 76 -15.30 34.21 9.01
CA MET A 76 -14.35 33.13 8.74
C MET A 76 -13.95 33.09 7.26
N ARG A 77 -12.78 32.52 7.01
CA ARG A 77 -12.27 32.29 5.66
C ARG A 77 -12.52 30.84 5.25
N TYR A 78 -12.91 30.60 4.00
CA TYR A 78 -13.25 29.25 3.50
C TYR A 78 -12.38 28.82 2.32
N GLU A 79 -11.82 27.61 2.36
CA GLU A 79 -11.20 26.99 1.18
C GLU A 79 -12.28 26.44 0.24
N LEU A 80 -12.25 26.91 -1.02
CA LEU A 80 -13.15 26.43 -2.06
C LEU A 80 -12.47 25.29 -2.84
N HIS A 81 -13.14 24.15 -3.00
CA HIS A 81 -12.58 22.99 -3.69
C HIS A 81 -13.24 22.68 -5.03
N ALA A 82 -13.76 23.70 -5.72
CA ALA A 82 -14.28 23.56 -7.08
C ALA A 82 -13.18 23.08 -8.04
N LYS A 83 -13.51 22.20 -8.99
CA LYS A 83 -12.56 21.67 -9.99
C LYS A 83 -12.77 22.26 -11.38
N SER A 84 -13.77 23.11 -11.54
CA SER A 84 -14.16 23.72 -12.82
C SER A 84 -15.00 24.98 -12.57
N VAL A 85 -14.99 25.92 -13.52
CA VAL A 85 -15.81 27.15 -13.45
C VAL A 85 -17.30 26.83 -13.22
N PRO A 86 -17.93 25.86 -13.92
CA PRO A 86 -19.33 25.51 -13.66
C PRO A 86 -19.60 24.97 -12.25
N GLU A 87 -18.63 24.37 -11.57
CA GLU A 87 -18.80 23.98 -10.16
C GLU A 87 -18.71 25.17 -9.23
N LEU A 88 -17.80 26.11 -9.51
CA LEU A 88 -17.67 27.33 -8.73
C LEU A 88 -18.93 28.20 -8.82
N VAL A 89 -19.50 28.34 -10.03
CA VAL A 89 -20.75 29.07 -10.26
C VAL A 89 -21.90 28.48 -9.43
N LYS A 90 -21.93 27.17 -9.19
CA LYS A 90 -22.95 26.54 -8.33
C LYS A 90 -22.79 26.88 -6.84
N LEU A 91 -21.58 27.28 -6.41
CA LEU A 91 -21.31 27.68 -5.03
C LEU A 91 -21.66 29.15 -4.77
N VAL A 92 -21.63 30.00 -5.80
CA VAL A 92 -21.90 31.46 -5.69
C VAL A 92 -23.22 31.77 -4.96
N PRO A 93 -24.38 31.13 -5.27
CA PRO A 93 -25.62 31.41 -4.54
C PRO A 93 -25.51 31.11 -3.04
N VAL A 94 -24.75 30.08 -2.67
CA VAL A 94 -24.55 29.67 -1.27
C VAL A 94 -23.63 30.67 -0.56
N LEU A 95 -22.54 31.09 -1.21
CA LEU A 95 -21.64 32.12 -0.68
C LEU A 95 -22.40 33.42 -0.39
N ARG A 96 -23.27 33.86 -1.32
CA ARG A 96 -24.13 35.04 -1.12
C ARG A 96 -25.14 34.84 0.01
N LYS A 97 -25.81 33.69 0.06
CA LYS A 97 -26.81 33.37 1.10
C LYS A 97 -26.22 33.44 2.51
N TYR A 98 -24.96 33.03 2.67
CA TYR A 98 -24.24 33.03 3.94
C TYR A 98 -23.33 34.24 4.16
N ASN A 99 -23.36 35.21 3.24
CA ASN A 99 -22.50 36.39 3.23
C ASN A 99 -21.00 36.04 3.40
N ILE A 100 -20.54 34.97 2.74
CA ILE A 100 -19.13 34.55 2.77
C ILE A 100 -18.37 35.38 1.75
N THR A 101 -17.58 36.32 2.26
CA THR A 101 -16.78 37.25 1.46
C THR A 101 -15.30 36.87 1.43
N LYS A 102 -14.78 36.12 2.41
CA LYS A 102 -13.37 35.71 2.48
C LYS A 102 -13.16 34.26 2.00
N VAL A 103 -12.41 34.07 0.92
CA VAL A 103 -12.26 32.74 0.29
C VAL A 103 -10.83 32.41 -0.14
N ASN A 104 -10.51 31.13 -0.10
CA ASN A 104 -9.24 30.58 -0.57
C ASN A 104 -9.42 29.71 -1.80
N LEU A 105 -8.53 29.90 -2.76
CA LEU A 105 -8.49 29.16 -4.01
C LEU A 105 -7.21 28.30 -4.07
N PRO A 106 -7.29 27.00 -3.77
CA PRO A 106 -6.14 26.12 -3.70
C PRO A 106 -5.68 25.68 -5.10
N ASN A 107 -4.39 25.87 -5.41
CA ASN A 107 -3.76 25.36 -6.61
C ASN A 107 -3.42 23.87 -6.46
N LYS A 108 -4.22 22.99 -7.06
CA LYS A 108 -4.08 21.53 -6.95
C LYS A 108 -3.50 20.87 -8.21
N SER A 109 -3.28 21.61 -9.30
CA SER A 109 -2.80 21.05 -10.57
C SER A 109 -2.02 22.05 -11.43
N ASN A 110 -1.31 21.56 -12.44
CA ASN A 110 -0.60 22.40 -13.42
C ASN A 110 -1.48 22.83 -14.63
N LYS A 111 -2.79 22.57 -14.61
CA LYS A 111 -3.74 22.88 -15.70
C LYS A 111 -4.77 23.94 -15.27
N ASP A 112 -4.35 24.90 -14.46
CA ASP A 112 -5.26 25.63 -13.59
C ASP A 112 -6.08 26.73 -14.27
N THR A 113 -7.35 26.82 -13.83
CA THR A 113 -8.38 27.81 -14.17
C THR A 113 -8.50 28.88 -13.08
N LEU A 114 -7.44 29.10 -12.30
CA LEU A 114 -7.47 29.92 -11.07
C LEU A 114 -7.78 31.39 -11.33
N ASN A 115 -7.28 31.95 -12.44
CA ASN A 115 -7.61 33.32 -12.83
C ASN A 115 -9.09 33.42 -13.23
N ASP A 116 -9.61 32.42 -13.95
CA ASP A 116 -11.04 32.32 -14.29
C ASP A 116 -11.90 32.21 -13.02
N PHE A 117 -11.43 31.48 -12.00
CA PHE A 117 -12.14 31.34 -10.74
C PHE A 117 -12.17 32.66 -9.96
N ALA A 118 -11.03 33.35 -9.91
CA ALA A 118 -10.94 34.67 -9.28
C ALA A 118 -11.89 35.66 -9.96
N GLN A 119 -11.90 35.69 -11.29
CA GLN A 119 -12.80 36.54 -12.06
C GLN A 119 -14.27 36.23 -11.79
N VAL A 120 -14.67 34.95 -11.81
CA VAL A 120 -16.06 34.54 -11.55
C VAL A 120 -16.49 34.96 -10.15
N LEU A 121 -15.63 34.81 -9.14
CA LEU A 121 -15.94 35.24 -7.78
C LEU A 121 -16.03 36.76 -7.68
N TRP A 122 -15.11 37.50 -8.30
CA TRP A 122 -15.14 38.96 -8.31
C TRP A 122 -16.42 39.53 -8.91
N GLU A 123 -16.85 39.00 -10.05
CA GLU A 123 -18.07 39.45 -10.74
C GLU A 123 -19.35 39.05 -9.99
N ASN A 124 -19.30 37.97 -9.21
CA ASN A 124 -20.50 37.34 -8.66
C ASN A 124 -20.55 37.29 -7.13
N VAL A 125 -19.56 37.76 -6.37
CA VAL A 125 -19.61 37.81 -4.91
C VAL A 125 -19.21 39.24 -4.48
N PRO A 126 -20.16 40.06 -4.03
CA PRO A 126 -19.87 41.44 -3.63
C PRO A 126 -18.81 41.49 -2.53
N ASN A 127 -17.83 42.39 -2.66
CA ASN A 127 -16.75 42.61 -1.69
C ASN A 127 -15.93 41.35 -1.35
N VAL A 128 -15.75 40.45 -2.32
CA VAL A 128 -14.98 39.22 -2.10
C VAL A 128 -13.49 39.51 -1.90
N ASP A 129 -12.90 38.91 -0.87
CA ASP A 129 -11.49 38.88 -0.54
C ASP A 129 -10.93 37.49 -0.87
N ILE A 130 -10.21 37.39 -1.99
CA ILE A 130 -9.68 36.14 -2.53
C ILE A 130 -8.21 36.00 -2.15
N CYS A 131 -7.88 34.87 -1.52
CA CYS A 131 -6.50 34.40 -1.36
C CYS A 131 -6.22 33.26 -2.36
N LEU A 132 -5.25 33.46 -3.25
CA LEU A 132 -4.81 32.44 -4.20
C LEU A 132 -3.64 31.63 -3.64
N HIS A 133 -3.74 30.30 -3.59
CA HIS A 133 -2.58 29.48 -3.20
C HIS A 133 -1.61 29.39 -4.38
N TRP A 134 -0.42 29.96 -4.24
CA TRP A 134 0.62 29.91 -5.25
C TRP A 134 1.56 28.74 -4.97
N SER A 135 1.38 27.62 -5.69
CA SER A 135 2.19 26.42 -5.49
C SER A 135 3.43 26.41 -6.38
N VAL A 136 4.61 26.52 -5.76
CA VAL A 136 5.91 26.40 -6.44
C VAL A 136 6.00 25.08 -7.20
N LYS A 137 5.48 23.98 -6.63
CA LYS A 137 5.47 22.66 -7.26
C LYS A 137 4.60 22.61 -8.50
N ASN A 138 3.37 23.14 -8.45
CA ASN A 138 2.40 23.01 -9.54
C ASN A 138 2.57 24.08 -10.63
N ARG A 139 3.23 25.20 -10.30
CA ARG A 139 3.60 26.29 -11.24
C ARG A 139 5.07 26.28 -11.66
N LYS A 140 5.80 25.19 -11.38
CA LYS A 140 7.19 25.04 -11.80
C LYS A 140 7.31 25.07 -13.32
N LEU A 141 8.09 26.00 -13.85
CA LEU A 141 8.43 26.12 -15.27
C LEU A 141 9.77 25.44 -15.58
N ARG A 142 10.29 25.59 -16.82
CA ARG A 142 11.48 24.87 -17.27
C ARG A 142 12.71 25.27 -16.46
N THR A 143 12.80 26.53 -16.05
CA THR A 143 13.89 27.04 -15.22
C THR A 143 13.39 27.67 -13.91
N ALA A 144 14.28 27.72 -12.91
CA ALA A 144 13.99 28.39 -11.63
C ALA A 144 13.75 29.90 -11.83
N GLN A 145 14.53 30.53 -12.73
CA GLN A 145 14.40 31.94 -13.09
C GLN A 145 13.04 32.24 -13.74
N GLU A 146 12.56 31.42 -14.67
CA GLU A 146 11.22 31.56 -15.26
C GLU A 146 10.12 31.45 -14.20
N THR A 147 10.30 30.52 -13.25
CA THR A 147 9.34 30.30 -12.17
C THR A 147 9.30 31.50 -11.21
N HIS A 148 10.45 32.03 -10.82
CA HIS A 148 10.54 33.25 -10.00
C HIS A 148 9.96 34.47 -10.71
N LYS A 149 10.24 34.65 -12.00
CA LYS A 149 9.68 35.76 -12.79
C LYS A 149 8.15 35.67 -12.87
N THR A 150 7.62 34.46 -13.06
CA THR A 150 6.16 34.23 -13.09
C THR A 150 5.53 34.52 -11.73
N PHE A 151 6.18 34.10 -10.64
CA PHE A 151 5.74 34.42 -9.29
C PHE A 151 5.67 35.94 -9.06
N ILE A 152 6.75 36.66 -9.36
CA ILE A 152 6.82 38.12 -9.20
C ILE A 152 5.72 38.81 -10.03
N ASN A 153 5.53 38.40 -11.29
CA ASN A 153 4.48 38.94 -12.15
C ASN A 153 3.07 38.70 -11.57
N ASP A 154 2.78 37.48 -11.11
CA ASP A 154 1.48 37.12 -10.55
C ASP A 154 1.14 37.95 -9.30
N VAL A 155 2.12 38.20 -8.43
CA VAL A 155 1.89 38.94 -7.16
C VAL A 155 1.94 40.45 -7.31
N THR A 156 2.62 40.97 -8.33
CA THR A 156 2.69 42.42 -8.61
C THR A 156 1.54 42.90 -9.51
N SER A 157 0.97 42.00 -10.30
CA SER A 157 -0.20 42.25 -11.15
C SER A 157 -1.30 41.21 -10.89
N PRO A 158 -1.90 41.18 -9.68
CA PRO A 158 -2.90 40.19 -9.32
C PRO A 158 -4.20 40.35 -10.14
N PRO A 159 -4.94 39.25 -10.39
CA PRO A 159 -6.30 39.32 -10.92
C PRO A 159 -7.24 40.15 -10.02
N ALA A 160 -8.29 40.73 -10.60
CA ALA A 160 -9.28 41.49 -9.84
C ALA A 160 -9.90 40.64 -8.70
N GLY A 161 -10.02 41.24 -7.52
CA GLY A 161 -10.52 40.58 -6.31
C GLY A 161 -9.49 39.74 -5.53
N VAL A 162 -8.28 39.56 -6.06
CA VAL A 162 -7.19 38.85 -5.36
C VAL A 162 -6.38 39.84 -4.54
N GLY A 163 -6.61 39.86 -3.22
CA GLY A 163 -5.87 40.71 -2.28
C GLY A 163 -4.62 40.06 -1.72
N SER A 164 -4.55 38.72 -1.72
CA SER A 164 -3.45 37.97 -1.10
C SER A 164 -3.10 36.68 -1.82
N PHE A 165 -1.87 36.20 -1.60
CA PHE A 165 -1.39 34.91 -2.08
C PHE A 165 -0.82 34.06 -0.95
N LEU A 166 -1.14 32.77 -0.90
CA LEU A 166 -0.49 31.82 -0.01
C LEU A 166 0.61 31.06 -0.78
N LEU A 167 1.87 31.36 -0.51
CA LEU A 167 3.02 30.74 -1.15
C LEU A 167 3.33 29.36 -0.52
N VAL A 168 3.29 28.29 -1.32
CA VAL A 168 3.52 26.90 -0.86
C VAL A 168 4.56 26.17 -1.72
N SER A 169 5.61 25.65 -1.07
CA SER A 169 6.75 24.99 -1.73
C SER A 169 6.56 23.49 -1.98
N GLY A 170 5.60 22.83 -1.30
CA GLY A 170 5.40 21.38 -1.40
C GLY A 170 6.49 20.57 -0.69
N SER A 171 6.38 19.24 -0.69
CA SER A 171 7.21 18.36 0.17
C SER A 171 8.60 17.98 -0.39
N VAL A 172 9.03 18.60 -1.49
CA VAL A 172 10.31 18.31 -2.15
C VAL A 172 11.14 19.58 -2.09
N VAL A 173 12.11 19.61 -1.20
CA VAL A 173 13.04 20.74 -1.06
C VAL A 173 14.19 20.50 -2.04
N SER A 174 14.15 21.14 -3.21
CA SER A 174 15.36 21.34 -4.01
C SER A 174 15.96 22.68 -3.61
N SER A 175 17.27 22.73 -3.35
CA SER A 175 18.00 23.94 -2.92
C SER A 175 17.90 25.13 -3.88
N SER A 176 17.45 24.93 -5.12
CA SER A 176 17.34 25.97 -6.15
C SER A 176 15.94 26.59 -6.34
N LEU A 177 14.90 26.07 -5.68
CA LEU A 177 13.53 26.55 -5.90
C LEU A 177 12.60 26.21 -4.71
N ASP A 178 12.48 27.13 -3.76
CA ASP A 178 11.56 27.00 -2.63
C ASP A 178 10.89 28.34 -2.26
N SER A 179 10.07 28.35 -1.20
CA SER A 179 9.37 29.57 -0.78
C SER A 179 10.31 30.68 -0.28
N ILE A 180 11.46 30.31 0.31
CA ILE A 180 12.42 31.28 0.83
C ILE A 180 13.14 31.96 -0.35
N THR A 181 13.55 31.21 -1.37
CA THR A 181 14.16 31.79 -2.57
C THR A 181 13.20 32.72 -3.30
N CYS A 182 11.92 32.33 -3.45
CA CYS A 182 10.91 33.19 -4.07
C CYS A 182 10.72 34.51 -3.32
N LEU A 183 10.71 34.48 -1.98
CA LEU A 183 10.57 35.69 -1.15
C LEU A 183 11.82 36.58 -1.21
N LYS A 184 13.02 36.00 -1.24
CA LYS A 184 14.27 36.77 -1.40
C LYS A 184 14.33 37.51 -2.74
N GLU A 185 13.91 36.85 -3.82
CA GLU A 185 13.83 37.46 -5.15
C GLU A 185 12.78 38.58 -5.20
N LEU A 186 11.61 38.37 -4.59
CA LEU A 186 10.59 39.41 -4.48
C LEU A 186 11.08 40.62 -3.68
N ALA A 187 11.75 40.39 -2.54
CA ALA A 187 12.35 41.45 -1.73
C ALA A 187 13.41 42.24 -2.53
N GLY A 188 14.22 41.55 -3.33
CA GLY A 188 15.20 42.16 -4.23
C GLY A 188 14.59 43.03 -5.33
N SER A 189 13.40 42.67 -5.83
CA SER A 189 12.72 43.41 -6.91
C SER A 189 12.22 44.80 -6.49
N ARG A 190 11.98 45.03 -5.18
CA ARG A 190 11.38 46.25 -4.60
C ARG A 190 10.06 46.70 -5.25
N GLN A 191 9.37 45.81 -5.97
CA GLN A 191 8.09 46.12 -6.59
C GLN A 191 6.96 46.06 -5.56
N LYS A 192 5.96 46.93 -5.70
CA LYS A 192 4.72 46.84 -4.92
C LYS A 192 4.00 45.55 -5.31
N HIS A 193 3.66 44.73 -4.32
CA HIS A 193 3.01 43.43 -4.52
C HIS A 193 1.80 43.26 -3.59
N ALA A 194 0.94 42.30 -3.93
CA ALA A 194 -0.15 41.84 -3.08
C ALA A 194 0.36 41.23 -1.76
N GLU A 195 -0.51 41.07 -0.77
CA GLU A 195 -0.13 40.50 0.53
C GLU A 195 0.32 39.03 0.38
N ILE A 196 1.44 38.67 1.00
CA ILE A 196 1.99 37.31 0.91
C ILE A 196 1.83 36.55 2.21
N GLY A 197 1.17 35.40 2.11
CA GLY A 197 1.03 34.39 3.15
C GLY A 197 2.05 33.27 3.02
N VAL A 198 2.51 32.73 4.14
CA VAL A 198 3.36 31.54 4.18
C VAL A 198 2.82 30.49 5.16
N ALA A 199 3.04 29.21 4.87
CA ALA A 199 2.67 28.13 5.77
C ALA A 199 3.71 27.93 6.90
N PHE A 200 3.20 27.56 8.08
CA PHE A 200 3.95 27.14 9.26
C PHE A 200 3.27 25.92 9.91
N ASN A 201 4.04 24.91 10.30
CA ASN A 201 3.51 23.71 10.95
C ASN A 201 4.13 23.51 12.35
N PRO A 202 3.37 23.74 13.44
CA PRO A 202 3.88 23.57 14.79
C PRO A 202 3.86 22.10 15.27
N TYR A 203 3.23 21.19 14.54
CA TYR A 203 2.86 19.86 15.04
C TYR A 203 3.87 18.75 14.72
N PHE A 204 5.07 19.07 14.22
CA PHE A 204 6.09 18.03 14.01
C PHE A 204 6.41 17.33 15.35
N PRO A 205 6.33 15.99 15.44
CA PRO A 205 6.61 15.28 16.68
C PRO A 205 8.07 15.40 17.12
N ASP A 206 8.99 15.43 16.16
CA ASP A 206 10.42 15.56 16.41
C ASP A 206 10.80 17.03 16.70
N VAL A 207 11.58 17.22 17.77
CA VAL A 207 12.02 18.55 18.23
C VAL A 207 12.89 19.24 17.18
N LYS A 208 13.82 18.51 16.54
CA LYS A 208 14.74 19.08 15.54
C LYS A 208 14.01 19.46 14.25
N GLU A 209 12.94 18.76 13.89
CA GLU A 209 12.04 19.16 12.80
C GLU A 209 11.29 20.46 13.13
N ARG A 210 10.79 20.61 14.37
CA ARG A 210 10.17 21.86 14.82
C ARG A 210 11.14 23.04 14.79
N GLU A 211 12.36 22.85 15.31
CA GLU A 211 13.41 23.89 15.29
C GLU A 211 13.76 24.31 13.85
N ARG A 212 13.87 23.35 12.94
CA ARG A 212 14.11 23.64 11.50
C ARG A 212 12.94 24.40 10.88
N GLU A 213 11.70 24.04 11.17
CA GLU A 213 10.54 24.75 10.64
C GLU A 213 10.42 26.17 11.21
N GLN A 214 10.73 26.36 12.49
CA GLN A 214 10.81 27.67 13.13
C GLN A 214 11.90 28.54 12.49
N GLN A 215 13.09 28.00 12.26
CA GLN A 215 14.18 28.71 11.61
C GLN A 215 13.81 29.14 10.19
N ARG A 216 13.20 28.23 9.41
CA ARG A 216 12.70 28.56 8.07
C ARG A 216 11.64 29.65 8.10
N LEU A 217 10.76 29.68 9.10
CA LEU A 217 9.78 30.75 9.22
C LEU A 217 10.46 32.10 9.51
N LYS A 218 11.44 32.15 10.43
CA LYS A 218 12.22 33.37 10.70
C LYS A 218 12.88 33.89 9.42
N GLU A 219 13.46 33.02 8.61
CA GLU A 219 14.06 33.40 7.33
C GLU A 219 13.04 33.96 6.34
N LYS A 220 11.84 33.38 6.25
CA LYS A 220 10.76 33.92 5.41
C LYS A 220 10.35 35.31 5.88
N VAL A 221 10.11 35.48 7.18
CA VAL A 221 9.67 36.77 7.77
C VAL A 221 10.76 37.84 7.62
N ALA A 222 12.03 37.48 7.77
CA ALA A 222 13.16 38.39 7.63
C ALA A 222 13.29 39.01 6.21
N THR A 223 12.61 38.46 5.21
CA THR A 223 12.55 39.08 3.86
C THR A 223 11.74 40.38 3.83
N GLY A 224 10.90 40.63 4.84
CA GLY A 224 9.98 41.78 4.87
C GLY A 224 8.76 41.64 3.94
N CYS A 225 8.69 40.59 3.13
CA CYS A 225 7.60 40.37 2.18
C CYS A 225 6.37 39.67 2.78
N VAL A 226 6.49 39.08 3.98
CA VAL A 226 5.44 38.24 4.59
C VAL A 226 4.42 39.10 5.34
N SER A 227 3.17 39.05 4.91
CA SER A 227 2.03 39.74 5.53
C SER A 227 1.19 38.81 6.42
N HIS A 228 1.23 37.50 6.19
CA HIS A 228 0.39 36.52 6.89
C HIS A 228 1.07 35.16 7.10
N VAL A 229 0.76 34.49 8.22
CA VAL A 229 1.24 33.14 8.52
C VAL A 229 0.06 32.18 8.68
N TRP A 230 0.14 31.02 8.03
CA TRP A 230 -0.93 30.04 7.94
C TRP A 230 -0.54 28.77 8.67
N LEU A 231 -1.22 28.48 9.78
CA LEU A 231 -0.98 27.29 10.59
C LEU A 231 -1.58 26.07 9.91
N GLN A 232 -0.75 25.05 9.68
CA GLN A 232 -1.23 23.76 9.23
C GLN A 232 -2.12 23.10 10.30
N PHE A 233 -3.11 22.31 9.91
CA PHE A 233 -3.98 21.61 10.86
C PHE A 233 -3.26 20.48 11.60
N GLY A 234 -3.54 20.36 12.90
CA GLY A 234 -3.10 19.30 13.79
C GLY A 234 -3.93 19.31 15.08
N SER A 235 -3.68 18.37 15.99
CA SER A 235 -4.56 18.21 17.16
C SER A 235 -3.82 17.99 18.49
N ASN A 236 -2.57 18.43 18.58
CA ASN A 236 -1.84 18.51 19.85
C ASN A 236 -1.90 19.96 20.39
N MET A 237 -2.60 20.16 21.51
CA MET A 237 -2.89 21.50 22.04
C MET A 237 -1.65 22.19 22.63
N GLU A 238 -0.73 21.41 23.21
CA GLU A 238 0.52 21.92 23.78
C GLU A 238 1.43 22.48 22.68
N LEU A 239 1.66 21.68 21.64
CA LEU A 239 2.44 22.11 20.47
C LEU A 239 1.81 23.30 19.75
N LEU A 240 0.47 23.36 19.68
CA LEU A 240 -0.22 24.52 19.12
C LEU A 240 0.08 25.80 19.93
N ARG A 241 -0.06 25.74 21.27
CA ARG A 241 0.24 26.89 22.15
C ARG A 241 1.70 27.30 22.07
N GLU A 242 2.63 26.34 22.06
CA GLU A 242 4.06 26.62 21.84
C GLU A 242 4.32 27.31 20.51
N GLY A 243 3.74 26.78 19.43
CA GLY A 243 3.84 27.37 18.09
C GLY A 243 3.30 28.80 18.04
N LEU A 244 2.18 29.07 18.72
CA LEU A 244 1.59 30.42 18.77
C LEU A 244 2.41 31.40 19.60
N ARG A 245 2.95 30.98 20.75
CA ARG A 245 3.90 31.80 21.54
C ARG A 245 5.16 32.12 20.73
N PHE A 246 5.66 31.14 19.98
CA PHE A 246 6.75 31.36 19.04
C PHE A 246 6.40 32.42 17.98
N LEU A 247 5.21 32.35 17.37
CA LEU A 247 4.76 33.36 16.41
C LEU A 247 4.63 34.75 17.03
N GLN A 248 4.13 34.87 18.26
CA GLN A 248 4.09 36.13 19.01
C GLN A 248 5.51 36.68 19.23
N ALA A 249 6.46 35.83 19.65
CA ALA A 249 7.85 36.25 19.83
C ALA A 249 8.49 36.71 18.51
N VAL A 250 8.21 36.05 17.38
CA VAL A 250 8.68 36.49 16.06
C VAL A 250 8.05 37.82 15.65
N ARG A 251 6.76 38.05 15.96
CA ARG A 251 6.09 39.34 15.75
C ARG A 251 6.71 40.46 16.58
N SER A 252 7.09 40.19 17.84
CA SER A 252 7.66 41.18 18.76
C SER A 252 9.15 41.46 18.53
N ALA A 253 9.92 40.49 18.03
CA ALA A 253 11.37 40.61 17.83
C ALA A 253 11.75 41.31 16.53
N SER A 254 10.80 41.56 15.62
CA SER A 254 11.09 42.22 14.35
C SER A 254 10.83 43.72 14.43
N SER A 255 11.90 44.51 14.59
CA SER A 255 11.84 45.98 14.52
C SER A 255 11.71 46.52 13.08
N THR A 256 11.83 45.65 12.07
CA THR A 256 11.86 46.00 10.64
C THR A 256 10.77 45.34 9.80
N ALA A 257 10.05 44.32 10.30
CA ALA A 257 8.97 43.66 9.55
C ALA A 257 7.60 44.18 9.99
N SER A 258 6.74 44.44 9.01
CA SER A 258 5.33 44.73 9.23
C SER A 258 4.66 43.61 10.05
N PRO A 259 3.78 43.94 11.02
CA PRO A 259 3.07 42.92 11.80
C PRO A 259 2.25 42.02 10.87
N PHE A 260 2.47 40.70 10.94
CA PHE A 260 1.72 39.73 10.15
C PHE A 260 0.52 39.16 10.93
N LYS A 261 -0.60 38.87 10.23
CA LYS A 261 -1.75 38.17 10.85
C LYS A 261 -1.58 36.66 10.77
N ILE A 262 -2.28 35.94 11.64
CA ILE A 262 -2.18 34.48 11.75
C ILE A 262 -3.52 33.86 11.35
N PHE A 263 -3.49 32.91 10.42
CA PHE A 263 -4.65 32.11 10.03
C PHE A 263 -4.48 30.67 10.52
N GLY A 264 -5.54 30.12 11.10
CA GLY A 264 -5.57 28.78 11.67
C GLY A 264 -6.42 27.83 10.86
N SER A 265 -5.81 26.83 10.22
CA SER A 265 -6.55 25.80 9.49
C SER A 265 -7.41 24.96 10.42
N LEU A 266 -8.65 24.71 10.03
CA LEU A 266 -9.61 23.90 10.77
C LEU A 266 -10.38 22.95 9.84
N PHE A 267 -10.47 21.69 10.25
CA PHE A 267 -11.33 20.70 9.59
C PHE A 267 -12.50 20.34 10.49
N VAL A 268 -13.70 20.35 9.90
CA VAL A 268 -14.93 19.89 10.53
C VAL A 268 -14.91 18.35 10.60
N PRO A 269 -14.97 17.77 11.80
CA PRO A 269 -14.94 16.32 11.95
C PRO A 269 -16.16 15.66 11.30
N SER A 270 -15.92 14.53 10.65
CA SER A 270 -16.98 13.65 10.15
C SER A 270 -16.48 12.22 10.17
N LYS A 271 -17.40 11.24 10.21
CA LYS A 271 -17.03 9.81 10.15
C LYS A 271 -16.12 9.51 8.93
N LYS A 272 -16.42 10.16 7.80
CA LYS A 272 -15.63 10.04 6.57
C LYS A 272 -14.24 10.67 6.71
N PHE A 273 -14.13 11.86 7.30
CA PHE A 273 -12.85 12.55 7.52
C PHE A 273 -11.95 11.77 8.48
N LEU A 274 -12.48 11.30 9.61
CA LEU A 274 -11.76 10.48 10.58
C LEU A 274 -11.30 9.15 9.96
N ALA A 275 -12.19 8.47 9.23
CA ALA A 275 -11.83 7.23 8.53
C ALA A 275 -10.71 7.46 7.51
N GLN A 276 -10.77 8.56 6.75
CA GLN A 276 -9.73 8.95 5.81
C GLN A 276 -8.39 9.19 6.52
N MET A 277 -8.38 9.91 7.64
CA MET A 277 -7.16 10.20 8.38
C MET A 277 -6.57 8.96 9.08
N LYS A 278 -7.42 8.04 9.55
CA LYS A 278 -6.98 6.73 10.10
C LYS A 278 -6.37 5.82 9.02
N PHE A 279 -6.94 5.81 7.82
CA PHE A 279 -6.53 4.91 6.75
C PHE A 279 -5.36 5.45 5.93
N ARG A 280 -5.37 6.74 5.64
CA ARG A 280 -4.38 7.44 4.82
C ARG A 280 -4.18 8.87 5.34
N PRO A 281 -3.40 9.05 6.43
CA PRO A 281 -3.15 10.37 6.98
C PRO A 281 -2.47 11.27 5.94
N TRP A 282 -2.83 12.55 5.96
CA TRP A 282 -2.20 13.53 5.07
C TRP A 282 -0.79 13.87 5.55
N LYS A 283 0.13 14.08 4.60
CA LYS A 283 1.51 14.42 4.91
C LYS A 283 1.58 15.79 5.59
N GLY A 284 2.20 15.85 6.76
CA GLY A 284 2.31 17.07 7.57
C GLY A 284 1.09 17.38 8.45
N VAL A 285 0.08 16.51 8.49
CA VAL A 285 -1.04 16.63 9.43
C VAL A 285 -0.86 15.61 10.53
N PHE A 286 -0.78 16.07 11.77
CA PHE A 286 -0.52 15.24 12.94
C PHE A 286 -1.72 15.29 13.88
N LEU A 287 -2.41 14.16 14.02
CA LEU A 287 -3.63 14.03 14.81
C LEU A 287 -3.40 13.03 15.96
N SER A 288 -3.90 13.40 17.14
CA SER A 288 -3.88 12.62 18.37
C SER A 288 -4.85 11.47 18.29
N GLU A 289 -4.62 10.44 19.12
CA GLU A 289 -5.51 9.29 19.21
C GLU A 289 -6.93 9.71 19.62
N ALA A 290 -7.05 10.66 20.54
CA ALA A 290 -8.33 11.23 20.96
C ALA A 290 -9.10 11.87 19.79
N PHE A 291 -8.42 12.64 18.93
CA PHE A 291 -9.04 13.23 17.75
C PHE A 291 -9.52 12.16 16.76
N LEU A 292 -8.75 11.09 16.60
CA LEU A 292 -9.11 10.04 15.66
C LEU A 292 -10.23 9.16 16.20
N ASP A 293 -10.39 8.98 17.50
CA ASP A 293 -11.28 7.97 18.09
C ASP A 293 -12.73 8.03 17.58
N SER A 294 -13.47 9.10 17.90
CA SER A 294 -14.87 9.31 17.51
C SER A 294 -15.11 10.74 17.02
N VAL A 295 -16.23 10.98 16.31
CA VAL A 295 -16.59 12.33 15.86
C VAL A 295 -16.80 13.27 17.05
N ASP A 296 -17.39 12.79 18.15
CA ASP A 296 -17.66 13.62 19.33
C ASP A 296 -16.36 14.03 20.03
N LYS A 297 -15.37 13.12 20.12
CA LYS A 297 -14.05 13.45 20.65
C LYS A 297 -13.27 14.39 19.72
N ALA A 298 -13.37 14.18 18.42
CA ALA A 298 -12.79 15.09 17.44
C ALA A 298 -13.42 16.50 17.52
N ASP A 299 -14.73 16.58 17.71
CA ASP A 299 -15.45 17.84 17.91
C ASP A 299 -14.93 18.56 19.15
N ALA A 300 -14.79 17.87 20.28
CA ALA A 300 -14.24 18.45 21.51
C ALA A 300 -12.84 19.05 21.29
N VAL A 301 -11.97 18.33 20.57
CA VAL A 301 -10.63 18.83 20.23
C VAL A 301 -10.70 20.03 19.28
N VAL A 302 -11.59 20.03 18.29
CA VAL A 302 -11.82 21.18 17.40
C VAL A 302 -12.30 22.41 18.18
N THR A 303 -13.22 22.22 19.13
CA THR A 303 -13.71 23.29 20.01
C THR A 303 -12.57 23.88 20.86
N GLU A 304 -11.66 23.05 21.36
CA GLU A 304 -10.47 23.51 22.08
C GLU A 304 -9.53 24.31 21.18
N ILE A 305 -9.25 23.82 19.96
CA ILE A 305 -8.45 24.56 18.95
C ILE A 305 -9.04 25.95 18.69
N VAL A 306 -10.36 26.03 18.49
CA VAL A 306 -11.06 27.32 18.27
C VAL A 306 -10.91 28.24 19.48
N THR A 307 -10.93 27.70 20.69
CA THR A 307 -10.72 28.47 21.92
C THR A 307 -9.31 29.05 21.98
N ILE A 308 -8.29 28.23 21.70
CA ILE A 308 -6.89 28.66 21.62
C ILE A 308 -6.70 29.70 20.51
N TYR A 309 -7.33 29.50 19.35
CA TYR A 309 -7.28 30.48 18.26
C TYR A 309 -7.84 31.84 18.69
N ARG A 310 -8.93 31.89 19.46
CA ARG A 310 -9.45 33.15 20.00
C ARG A 310 -8.53 33.79 21.03
N GLU A 311 -7.91 32.99 21.91
CA GLU A 311 -6.94 33.45 22.90
C GLU A 311 -5.73 34.16 22.26
N PHE A 312 -5.27 33.64 21.11
CA PHE A 312 -4.09 34.13 20.41
C PHE A 312 -4.39 35.04 19.20
N ASP A 313 -5.63 35.50 19.04
CA ASP A 313 -6.08 36.34 17.90
C ASP A 313 -5.76 35.73 16.52
N VAL A 314 -6.09 34.44 16.36
CA VAL A 314 -5.93 33.66 15.12
C VAL A 314 -7.26 33.62 14.36
N GLU A 315 -7.23 34.04 13.09
CA GLU A 315 -8.41 33.99 12.23
C GLU A 315 -8.63 32.56 11.70
N VAL A 316 -9.84 32.02 11.85
CA VAL A 316 -10.16 30.64 11.48
C VAL A 316 -10.30 30.49 9.96
N LEU A 317 -9.58 29.52 9.41
CA LEU A 317 -9.73 29.03 8.04
C LEU A 317 -10.41 27.67 8.03
N ILE A 318 -11.58 27.58 7.40
CA ILE A 318 -12.28 26.32 7.18
C ILE A 318 -11.75 25.65 5.92
N GLU A 319 -11.00 24.56 6.09
CA GLU A 319 -10.47 23.75 4.97
C GLU A 319 -11.39 22.59 4.58
N THR A 320 -12.54 22.43 5.26
CA THR A 320 -13.51 21.41 4.90
C THR A 320 -14.35 21.87 3.71
N ALA A 321 -14.54 20.98 2.75
CA ALA A 321 -15.37 21.24 1.59
C ALA A 321 -16.83 21.45 1.97
N CYS A 322 -17.24 22.70 2.09
CA CYS A 322 -18.61 23.10 2.33
C CYS A 322 -19.30 23.35 0.98
N VAL A 323 -20.26 22.49 0.63
CA VAL A 323 -20.94 22.53 -0.67
C VAL A 323 -22.44 22.74 -0.49
N LYS A 324 -23.00 22.21 0.60
CA LYS A 324 -24.41 22.28 0.90
C LYS A 324 -24.66 23.09 2.16
N GLU A 325 -25.91 23.53 2.31
CA GLU A 325 -26.39 24.28 3.47
C GLU A 325 -26.08 23.60 4.82
N GLU A 326 -26.18 22.27 4.87
CA GLU A 326 -25.87 21.46 6.06
C GLU A 326 -24.41 21.57 6.52
N ASP A 327 -23.47 21.70 5.58
CA ASP A 327 -22.03 21.80 5.89
C ASP A 327 -21.74 23.12 6.62
N PHE A 328 -22.34 24.23 6.16
CA PHE A 328 -22.18 25.56 6.76
C PHE A 328 -22.82 25.64 8.15
N ARG A 329 -24.00 25.02 8.35
CA ARG A 329 -24.62 24.92 9.68
C ARG A 329 -23.75 24.13 10.65
N ARG A 330 -23.06 23.09 10.17
CA ARG A 330 -22.16 22.29 11.01
C ARG A 330 -20.92 23.08 11.43
N VAL A 331 -20.34 23.88 10.53
CA VAL A 331 -19.27 24.83 10.87
C VAL A 331 -19.75 25.80 11.95
N GLU A 332 -20.95 26.37 11.79
CA GLU A 332 -21.53 27.28 12.77
C GLU A 332 -21.70 26.62 14.15
N GLN A 333 -22.20 25.39 14.20
CA GLN A 333 -22.35 24.65 15.46
C GLN A 333 -21.02 24.43 16.18
N LEU A 334 -19.93 24.17 15.45
CA LEU A 334 -18.61 23.90 16.03
C LEU A 334 -17.84 25.16 16.41
N VAL A 335 -17.92 26.19 15.57
CA VAL A 335 -17.12 27.41 15.74
C VAL A 335 -17.90 28.51 16.46
N GLY A 336 -19.24 28.51 16.37
CA GLY A 336 -20.14 29.52 16.94
C GLY A 336 -20.65 29.23 18.36
N SER A 337 -20.57 27.98 18.85
CA SER A 337 -21.13 27.56 20.15
C SER A 337 -20.28 27.92 21.38
N VAL A 338 -19.05 28.42 21.21
CA VAL A 338 -18.17 28.77 22.33
C VAL A 338 -18.54 30.15 22.88
N GLN A 339 -19.30 30.21 23.97
CA GLN A 339 -19.43 31.42 24.80
C GLN A 339 -18.21 31.52 25.74
N VAL A 340 -17.56 32.69 25.74
CA VAL A 340 -16.49 33.01 26.69
C VAL A 340 -17.16 33.36 28.01
N ASN A 341 -17.00 32.52 29.05
CA ASN A 341 -17.18 33.00 30.41
C ASN A 341 -16.04 33.98 30.70
N LYS A 342 -16.36 35.28 30.69
CA LYS A 342 -15.48 36.33 31.19
C LYS A 342 -15.26 36.09 32.69
N PHE A 343 -14.06 35.69 33.09
CA PHE A 343 -13.57 36.09 34.41
C PHE A 343 -13.15 37.55 34.30
N HIS A 344 -14.03 38.44 34.79
CA HIS A 344 -13.68 39.84 35.00
C HIS A 344 -12.77 39.94 36.24
N ALA A 345 -11.70 40.71 36.07
CA ALA A 345 -10.87 41.22 37.14
C ALA A 345 -11.67 42.12 38.09
N ALA A 346 -11.42 41.94 39.38
CA ALA A 346 -11.43 42.93 40.44
C ALA A 346 -10.17 42.59 41.28
N GLU A 347 -9.29 43.49 41.69
CA GLU A 347 -9.46 44.87 42.10
C GLU A 347 -8.22 45.71 41.74
N SER A 348 -8.45 47.00 41.49
CA SER A 348 -7.47 48.07 41.34
C SER A 348 -7.21 48.76 42.68
N GLU A 349 -5.92 49.03 42.94
CA GLU A 349 -5.35 50.19 43.66
C GLU A 349 -5.92 50.62 45.03
N GLN A 350 -5.10 50.52 46.08
CA GLN A 350 -4.80 51.69 46.93
C GLN A 350 -3.53 51.52 47.79
N CYS A 351 -2.89 52.67 48.01
CA CYS A 351 -1.63 52.99 48.69
C CYS A 351 -1.44 52.40 50.10
N GLY A 352 -0.18 52.35 50.55
CA GLY A 352 0.12 52.37 51.98
C GLY A 352 1.52 51.89 52.31
N GLU A 353 2.36 52.82 52.77
CA GLU A 353 3.60 52.59 53.50
C GLU A 353 3.36 51.86 54.84
N ASP A 354 4.46 51.40 55.42
CA ASP A 354 4.70 51.00 56.82
C ASP A 354 4.40 49.56 57.28
N ASP A 355 5.51 48.82 57.34
CA ASP A 355 6.13 48.20 58.52
C ASP A 355 5.39 47.19 59.43
N SER A 356 6.14 46.09 59.64
CA SER A 356 6.15 45.15 60.77
C SER A 356 5.32 43.84 60.70
N ALA A 357 5.98 42.82 60.15
CA ALA A 357 6.24 41.48 60.73
C ALA A 357 5.08 40.59 61.25
N ARG A 358 4.84 39.42 60.60
CA ARG A 358 5.49 38.12 60.88
C ARG A 358 4.93 36.96 60.03
N ASP A 359 5.86 36.06 59.71
CA ASP A 359 5.78 34.63 59.34
C ASP A 359 5.18 34.17 57.99
N GLY A 360 6.11 33.76 57.10
CA GLY A 360 6.12 32.40 56.59
C GLY A 360 5.98 32.20 55.07
N VAL A 361 7.06 32.35 54.29
CA VAL A 361 7.21 31.67 52.97
C VAL A 361 8.68 31.32 52.66
N VAL A 362 8.90 30.09 52.22
CA VAL A 362 10.06 29.63 51.43
C VAL A 362 9.77 29.84 49.95
N SER A 363 10.61 30.58 49.22
CA SER A 363 11.09 30.19 47.88
C SER A 363 12.13 31.16 47.33
N LEU A 364 13.22 30.57 46.82
CA LEU A 364 14.32 31.18 46.06
C LEU A 364 13.86 31.83 44.75
N GLY A 365 14.57 32.90 44.37
CA GLY A 365 15.19 32.97 43.04
C GLY A 365 14.98 34.26 42.24
N LYS A 366 15.94 35.19 42.31
CA LYS A 366 16.20 36.30 41.37
C LYS A 366 17.65 36.77 41.61
N ARG A 367 18.46 37.32 40.70
CA ARG A 367 18.42 37.58 39.25
C ARG A 367 19.82 38.17 38.89
N LEU A 368 20.18 38.09 37.60
CA LEU A 368 20.87 39.09 36.75
C LEU A 368 22.34 39.53 36.94
N LYS A 369 23.05 39.35 35.81
CA LYS A 369 24.05 40.16 35.08
C LYS A 369 24.51 41.53 35.64
N CYS A 370 25.80 41.81 35.48
CA CYS A 370 26.37 42.72 34.46
C CYS A 370 27.90 42.53 34.31
N GLN A 371 28.43 42.89 33.13
CA GLN A 371 29.85 42.92 32.71
C GLN A 371 30.64 43.97 33.54
N GLU A 372 31.97 43.95 33.68
CA GLU A 372 33.02 44.13 32.67
C GLU A 372 34.42 43.69 33.18
N GLN A 373 35.34 43.62 32.21
CA GLN A 373 36.81 43.78 32.23
C GLN A 373 37.72 42.57 31.97
N GLU A 374 38.59 42.85 30.99
CA GLU A 374 39.67 42.09 30.36
C GLU A 374 40.90 41.95 31.29
N ASP A 375 41.67 40.87 31.14
CA ASP A 375 42.99 40.93 30.49
C ASP A 375 43.75 39.58 30.56
N GLY A 376 44.42 39.24 29.45
CA GLY A 376 45.81 38.75 29.52
C GLY A 376 46.17 37.28 29.25
N LEU A 377 46.58 37.01 27.99
CA LEU A 377 47.63 36.06 27.51
C LEU A 377 47.44 34.52 27.63
N ARG A 378 47.38 33.78 26.50
CA ARG A 378 48.47 33.03 25.76
C ARG A 378 49.14 31.92 26.61
N ASP A 379 49.43 30.69 26.19
CA ASP A 379 49.63 29.98 24.91
C ASP A 379 49.79 28.49 25.34
N THR A 380 49.27 27.43 24.69
CA THR A 380 49.92 26.68 23.60
C THR A 380 49.20 25.33 23.40
N SER A 381 49.25 24.85 22.16
CA SER A 381 48.83 23.55 21.61
C SER A 381 49.41 22.31 22.29
N VAL A 382 48.76 21.14 22.14
CA VAL A 382 49.32 19.87 21.58
C VAL A 382 48.25 18.76 21.55
N SER A 383 48.37 17.90 20.53
CA SER A 383 47.61 16.73 20.09
C SER A 383 47.14 15.71 21.13
N PHE A 384 46.04 15.02 20.84
CA PHE A 384 45.68 13.75 21.50
C PHE A 384 45.48 12.62 20.48
N ASP A 385 46.29 11.59 20.64
CA ASP A 385 46.22 10.28 20.00
C ASP A 385 45.67 9.24 20.99
N GLN A 386 45.23 8.13 20.41
CA GLN A 386 44.58 6.91 20.91
C GLN A 386 44.81 6.47 22.36
N SER A 387 43.74 5.98 22.99
CA SER A 387 43.76 4.64 23.64
C SER A 387 42.35 4.16 24.02
N ASN A 388 42.18 2.84 23.86
CA ASN A 388 41.03 2.02 24.23
C ASN A 388 40.69 2.13 25.72
N ASP A 389 39.41 2.03 26.06
CA ASP A 389 39.01 1.21 27.21
C ASP A 389 37.56 0.71 27.08
N GLU A 390 37.42 -0.62 27.10
CA GLU A 390 36.15 -1.35 27.12
C GLU A 390 35.63 -1.46 28.57
N ARG A 391 34.31 -1.37 28.76
CA ARG A 391 33.65 -2.02 29.90
C ARG A 391 32.20 -2.43 29.56
N PRO A 392 31.77 -3.67 29.86
CA PRO A 392 30.52 -4.25 29.34
C PRO A 392 29.32 -4.10 30.30
N LEU A 393 28.12 -4.03 29.72
CA LEU A 393 26.82 -3.99 30.39
C LEU A 393 26.21 -5.41 30.55
N LYS A 394 25.45 -5.54 31.64
CA LYS A 394 24.97 -6.74 32.34
C LYS A 394 24.06 -7.67 31.50
N LYS A 395 24.22 -8.99 31.71
CA LYS A 395 23.29 -10.07 31.31
C LYS A 395 22.31 -10.37 32.43
N ASP A 396 21.01 -10.43 32.10
CA ASP A 396 19.96 -10.90 32.98
C ASP A 396 19.74 -12.42 32.91
N LYS A 397 19.33 -12.93 34.06
CA LYS A 397 19.15 -14.32 34.48
C LYS A 397 17.90 -14.95 33.87
N PHE A 398 18.05 -16.11 33.23
CA PHE A 398 17.06 -17.21 33.23
C PHE A 398 17.77 -18.48 32.75
N LEU A 399 18.37 -19.24 33.69
CA LEU A 399 18.64 -20.67 33.57
C LEU A 399 19.13 -21.16 34.94
N GLN A 400 18.23 -21.67 35.77
CA GLN A 400 18.58 -22.51 36.93
C GLN A 400 17.33 -23.28 37.35
N ALA A 401 17.19 -24.50 36.84
CA ALA A 401 16.58 -25.61 37.55
C ALA A 401 17.03 -26.92 36.89
N THR A 402 17.20 -27.94 37.72
CA THR A 402 17.59 -29.34 37.48
C THR A 402 19.07 -29.60 37.15
N THR A 403 19.87 -29.69 38.22
CA THR A 403 21.09 -30.49 38.27
C THR A 403 20.89 -31.57 39.33
N GLU A 404 20.38 -32.74 38.94
CA GLU A 404 20.61 -33.97 39.71
C GLU A 404 21.57 -34.84 38.92
N ARG A 405 22.65 -35.23 39.62
CA ARG A 405 23.74 -36.05 39.12
C ARG A 405 23.22 -37.41 38.66
N SER A 406 23.40 -37.70 37.38
CA SER A 406 23.56 -39.08 36.90
C SER A 406 24.93 -39.21 36.24
N GLN A 407 25.49 -40.39 36.48
CA GLN A 407 26.86 -40.80 36.21
C GLN A 407 27.26 -40.61 34.75
N THR A 408 28.55 -40.38 34.54
CA THR A 408 29.27 -40.33 33.26
C THR A 408 28.93 -41.52 32.36
N SER A 409 27.94 -41.36 31.49
CA SER A 409 27.76 -42.14 30.28
C SER A 409 28.73 -41.60 29.22
N GLN A 410 29.50 -42.49 28.59
CA GLN A 410 30.26 -42.21 27.37
C GLN A 410 29.41 -41.38 26.42
N VAL A 411 29.98 -40.30 25.83
CA VAL A 411 29.29 -39.53 24.79
C VAL A 411 28.97 -40.51 23.65
N ASP A 412 27.69 -40.82 23.50
CA ASP A 412 27.20 -41.66 22.41
C ASP A 412 27.59 -41.00 21.08
N GLY A 413 28.56 -41.61 20.39
CA GLY A 413 29.14 -41.13 19.14
C GLY A 413 28.28 -41.42 17.91
N SER A 414 27.03 -41.87 18.10
CA SER A 414 26.10 -42.19 17.03
C SER A 414 25.84 -40.97 16.12
N PRO A 415 25.84 -41.13 14.79
CA PRO A 415 25.56 -40.02 13.87
C PRO A 415 24.14 -39.44 14.00
N VAL A 416 23.96 -38.23 13.50
CA VAL A 416 22.65 -37.59 13.27
C VAL A 416 22.50 -37.22 11.81
N VAL A 417 21.29 -37.35 11.27
CA VAL A 417 20.98 -36.94 9.90
C VAL A 417 20.43 -35.51 9.90
N VAL A 418 20.89 -34.68 8.97
CA VAL A 418 20.29 -33.38 8.65
C VAL A 418 19.73 -33.44 7.24
N LEU A 419 18.39 -33.41 7.13
CA LEU A 419 17.69 -33.50 5.85
C LEU A 419 17.49 -32.12 5.21
N PHE A 420 18.23 -31.87 4.14
CA PHE A 420 18.10 -30.68 3.31
C PHE A 420 17.05 -30.88 2.22
N ARG A 421 16.21 -29.87 2.03
CA ARG A 421 15.17 -29.77 0.99
C ARG A 421 15.21 -28.36 0.40
N ASN A 422 14.34 -27.45 0.84
CA ASN A 422 14.28 -26.05 0.41
C ASN A 422 14.99 -25.10 1.41
N ASP A 423 16.17 -25.48 1.85
CA ASP A 423 16.95 -24.83 2.92
C ASP A 423 18.47 -24.98 2.70
N LEU A 424 18.90 -24.81 1.45
CA LEU A 424 20.27 -25.00 0.97
C LEU A 424 21.24 -23.88 1.41
N ARG A 425 21.38 -23.72 2.72
CA ARG A 425 22.22 -22.68 3.35
C ARG A 425 22.82 -23.18 4.67
N LEU A 426 23.95 -22.59 5.04
CA LEU A 426 24.64 -22.85 6.30
C LEU A 426 24.24 -21.84 7.39
N GLU A 427 24.01 -20.58 7.02
CA GLU A 427 23.60 -19.52 7.94
C GLU A 427 22.09 -19.56 8.21
N ASP A 428 21.69 -19.28 9.44
CA ASP A 428 20.30 -19.30 9.88
C ASP A 428 19.52 -20.56 9.45
N ASN A 429 20.18 -21.71 9.54
CA ASN A 429 19.59 -23.02 9.35
C ASN A 429 19.42 -23.70 10.73
N PRO A 430 18.22 -23.66 11.33
CA PRO A 430 18.00 -24.19 12.68
C PRO A 430 18.27 -25.69 12.80
N ALA A 431 17.82 -26.51 11.84
CA ALA A 431 18.08 -27.95 11.85
C ALA A 431 19.58 -28.25 11.89
N LEU A 432 20.36 -27.61 11.00
CA LEU A 432 21.80 -27.76 10.96
C LEU A 432 22.48 -27.21 12.23
N PHE A 433 22.05 -26.03 12.71
CA PHE A 433 22.60 -25.40 13.91
C PHE A 433 22.42 -26.27 15.16
N HIS A 434 21.22 -26.82 15.35
CA HIS A 434 20.93 -27.69 16.49
C HIS A 434 21.63 -29.04 16.38
N ALA A 435 21.66 -29.67 15.20
CA ALA A 435 22.43 -30.90 14.98
C ALA A 435 23.92 -30.71 15.29
N ALA A 436 24.51 -29.60 14.83
CA ALA A 436 25.92 -29.28 15.10
C ALA A 436 26.22 -29.06 16.59
N SER A 437 25.26 -28.52 17.35
CA SER A 437 25.44 -28.23 18.77
C SER A 437 25.60 -29.48 19.66
N LEU A 438 25.24 -30.66 19.13
CA LEU A 438 25.41 -31.93 19.84
C LEU A 438 26.85 -32.45 19.83
N CYS A 439 27.74 -31.86 19.01
CA CYS A 439 29.10 -32.33 18.78
C CYS A 439 29.20 -33.80 18.28
N ARG A 440 28.10 -34.37 17.79
CA ARG A 440 28.00 -35.71 17.20
C ARG A 440 28.26 -35.67 15.69
N PRO A 441 28.64 -36.79 15.05
CA PRO A 441 28.79 -36.84 13.60
C PRO A 441 27.52 -36.42 12.85
N VAL A 442 27.64 -35.52 11.88
CA VAL A 442 26.51 -35.00 11.09
C VAL A 442 26.54 -35.56 9.68
N LEU A 443 25.40 -36.04 9.20
CA LEU A 443 25.18 -36.58 7.86
C LEU A 443 24.19 -35.70 7.09
N PRO A 444 24.66 -34.81 6.20
CA PRO A 444 23.80 -34.06 5.29
C PRO A 444 23.16 -34.99 4.27
N VAL A 445 21.83 -34.97 4.16
CA VAL A 445 21.09 -35.82 3.22
C VAL A 445 20.19 -34.96 2.34
N PHE A 446 20.14 -35.27 1.05
CA PHE A 446 19.17 -34.74 0.11
C PHE A 446 18.54 -35.89 -0.69
N VAL A 447 17.21 -35.90 -0.78
CA VAL A 447 16.45 -36.90 -1.54
C VAL A 447 15.71 -36.19 -2.66
N TRP A 448 15.96 -36.61 -3.91
CA TRP A 448 15.23 -36.14 -5.08
C TRP A 448 13.99 -36.99 -5.33
N ASP A 449 12.85 -36.33 -5.38
CA ASP A 449 11.59 -36.91 -5.83
C ASP A 449 11.01 -36.00 -6.93
N PRO A 450 11.06 -36.44 -8.20
CA PRO A 450 10.59 -35.64 -9.32
C PRO A 450 9.06 -35.44 -9.33
N GLU A 451 8.32 -36.34 -8.68
CA GLU A 451 6.84 -36.37 -8.68
C GLU A 451 6.25 -35.80 -7.38
N ILE A 452 7.09 -35.15 -6.56
CA ILE A 452 6.67 -34.60 -5.27
C ILE A 452 5.51 -33.62 -5.43
N GLY A 453 4.36 -33.95 -4.84
CA GLY A 453 3.13 -33.16 -4.94
C GLY A 453 2.23 -33.47 -6.15
N SER A 454 2.57 -34.47 -6.96
CA SER A 454 1.77 -35.18 -7.98
C SER A 454 0.92 -34.40 -9.03
N GLU A 455 0.88 -33.06 -9.01
CA GLU A 455 0.15 -32.28 -10.02
C GLU A 455 1.01 -31.93 -11.24
N HIS A 456 2.29 -31.58 -11.02
CA HIS A 456 3.24 -31.22 -12.07
C HIS A 456 4.65 -31.67 -11.69
N SER A 457 5.23 -32.52 -12.53
CA SER A 457 6.62 -32.97 -12.37
C SER A 457 7.59 -31.81 -12.51
N LEU A 458 8.57 -31.72 -11.61
CA LEU A 458 9.60 -30.67 -11.65
C LEU A 458 10.66 -30.94 -12.74
N GLU A 459 10.70 -32.13 -13.32
CA GLU A 459 11.78 -32.58 -14.22
C GLU A 459 11.96 -31.70 -15.46
N ARG A 460 10.93 -30.98 -15.89
CA ARG A 460 10.97 -30.09 -17.06
C ARG A 460 10.94 -28.62 -16.69
N SER A 461 11.16 -28.31 -15.41
CA SER A 461 11.01 -26.95 -14.88
C SER A 461 12.33 -26.20 -14.77
N ALA A 462 12.32 -24.89 -15.00
CA ALA A 462 13.47 -24.02 -14.73
C ALA A 462 13.90 -24.07 -13.25
N ALA A 463 12.97 -24.38 -12.35
CA ALA A 463 13.21 -24.63 -10.94
C ALA A 463 14.12 -25.84 -10.69
N ALA A 464 13.99 -26.94 -11.45
CA ALA A 464 14.89 -28.09 -11.34
C ALA A 464 16.32 -27.76 -11.79
N VAL A 465 16.47 -27.02 -12.91
CA VAL A 465 17.79 -26.52 -13.36
C VAL A 465 18.44 -25.66 -12.28
N TRP A 466 17.66 -24.75 -11.68
CA TRP A 466 18.15 -23.90 -10.59
C TRP A 466 18.57 -24.72 -9.36
N LEU A 467 17.76 -25.71 -8.98
CA LEU A 467 18.00 -26.53 -7.80
C LEU A 467 19.25 -27.39 -7.94
N GLU A 468 19.45 -28.01 -9.11
CA GLU A 468 20.64 -28.82 -9.42
C GLU A 468 21.93 -27.98 -9.30
N GLU A 469 21.98 -26.81 -9.94
CA GLU A 469 23.14 -25.90 -9.84
C GLU A 469 23.34 -25.37 -8.41
N SER A 470 22.25 -25.14 -7.67
CA SER A 470 22.32 -24.71 -6.27
C SER A 470 22.86 -25.81 -5.36
N LEU A 471 22.46 -27.06 -5.55
CA LEU A 471 22.98 -28.22 -4.82
C LEU A 471 24.47 -28.42 -5.08
N LYS A 472 24.92 -28.24 -6.33
CA LYS A 472 26.35 -28.30 -6.69
C LYS A 472 27.18 -27.29 -5.89
N VAL A 473 26.73 -26.04 -5.81
CA VAL A 473 27.42 -25.00 -5.03
C VAL A 473 27.29 -25.25 -3.51
N PHE A 474 26.14 -25.75 -3.06
CA PHE A 474 25.92 -26.04 -1.65
C PHE A 474 26.77 -27.21 -1.15
N GLN A 475 26.85 -28.31 -1.91
CA GLN A 475 27.77 -29.42 -1.62
C GLN A 475 29.20 -28.92 -1.52
N LYS A 476 29.67 -28.17 -2.53
CA LYS A 476 31.02 -27.60 -2.50
C LYS A 476 31.26 -26.75 -1.24
N SER A 477 30.28 -25.97 -0.81
CA SER A 477 30.38 -25.15 0.41
C SER A 477 30.52 -26.01 1.67
N LEU A 478 29.84 -27.16 1.75
CA LEU A 478 29.99 -28.12 2.84
C LEU A 478 31.36 -28.82 2.79
N THR A 479 31.79 -29.26 1.60
CA THR A 479 33.08 -29.95 1.39
C THR A 479 34.25 -29.05 1.73
N ASP A 480 34.30 -27.84 1.18
CA ASP A 480 35.41 -26.90 1.34
C ASP A 480 35.56 -26.46 2.80
N LYS A 481 34.44 -26.34 3.53
CA LYS A 481 34.42 -25.77 4.88
C LYS A 481 34.51 -26.80 6.00
N TYR A 482 33.91 -27.97 5.82
CA TYR A 482 33.82 -28.99 6.86
C TYR A 482 34.38 -30.34 6.43
N GLY A 483 34.75 -30.53 5.16
CA GLY A 483 35.19 -31.82 4.63
C GLY A 483 34.08 -32.88 4.64
N ILE A 484 32.82 -32.44 4.50
CA ILE A 484 31.62 -33.29 4.50
C ILE A 484 30.87 -33.09 3.18
N ASP A 485 30.50 -34.19 2.54
CA ASP A 485 29.67 -34.18 1.32
C ASP A 485 28.20 -34.48 1.64
N ILE A 486 27.31 -34.13 0.71
CA ILE A 486 25.89 -34.46 0.78
C ILE A 486 25.68 -35.90 0.33
N ILE A 487 24.84 -36.64 1.06
CA ILE A 487 24.35 -37.95 0.66
C ILE A 487 23.11 -37.75 -0.22
N PHE A 488 23.22 -38.14 -1.48
CA PHE A 488 22.14 -38.04 -2.45
C PHE A 488 21.40 -39.37 -2.62
N ARG A 489 20.07 -39.29 -2.55
CA ARG A 489 19.12 -40.36 -2.89
C ARG A 489 18.12 -39.89 -3.94
N LYS A 490 17.51 -40.85 -4.63
CA LYS A 490 16.47 -40.60 -5.64
C LYS A 490 15.33 -41.60 -5.46
N VAL A 491 14.10 -41.12 -5.56
CA VAL A 491 12.90 -41.96 -5.60
C VAL A 491 12.73 -42.56 -7.00
N SER A 492 12.42 -43.86 -7.11
CA SER A 492 12.18 -44.54 -8.39
C SER A 492 10.90 -43.98 -9.05
N SER A 493 10.95 -43.66 -10.35
CA SER A 493 9.88 -42.99 -11.09
C SER A 493 8.81 -43.92 -11.68
N LYS A 494 8.91 -45.23 -11.44
CA LYS A 494 7.83 -46.19 -11.69
C LYS A 494 7.44 -46.77 -10.33
N PRO A 495 6.15 -46.91 -10.03
CA PRO A 495 5.71 -47.75 -8.94
C PRO A 495 4.95 -48.97 -9.46
N ASP A 496 5.62 -50.11 -9.60
CA ASP A 496 4.96 -51.41 -9.49
C ASP A 496 4.51 -51.61 -8.03
N ALA A 497 3.56 -52.51 -7.76
CA ALA A 497 3.03 -52.73 -6.42
C ALA A 497 4.09 -53.12 -5.35
N ALA A 498 5.29 -53.54 -5.77
CA ALA A 498 6.44 -53.78 -4.90
C ALA A 498 7.26 -52.50 -4.57
N GLU A 499 7.07 -51.40 -5.30
CA GLU A 499 7.83 -50.14 -5.18
C GLU A 499 7.25 -49.15 -4.16
N GLN A 500 6.14 -49.49 -3.51
CA GLN A 500 5.67 -48.78 -2.32
C GLN A 500 6.73 -48.84 -1.18
N GLU A 501 7.64 -49.82 -1.22
CA GLU A 501 8.84 -49.93 -0.38
C GLU A 501 9.93 -48.88 -0.68
N LYS A 502 9.83 -48.06 -1.75
CA LYS A 502 10.82 -47.04 -2.13
C LYS A 502 10.31 -45.60 -2.02
N SER A 503 9.41 -45.32 -1.08
CA SER A 503 8.91 -43.96 -0.83
C SER A 503 10.03 -42.97 -0.42
N TYR A 504 9.78 -41.66 -0.56
CA TYR A 504 10.69 -40.62 -0.09
C TYR A 504 11.12 -40.85 1.37
N CYS A 505 10.15 -41.07 2.25
CA CYS A 505 10.39 -41.27 3.68
C CYS A 505 11.25 -42.52 3.92
N ARG A 506 11.07 -43.57 3.11
CA ARG A 506 11.89 -44.78 3.22
C ARG A 506 13.34 -44.55 2.80
N GLN A 507 13.60 -43.76 1.76
CA GLN A 507 14.96 -43.38 1.38
C GLN A 507 15.71 -42.68 2.51
N VAL A 508 15.03 -41.80 3.28
CA VAL A 508 15.62 -41.15 4.46
C VAL A 508 15.89 -42.17 5.56
N LEU A 509 14.92 -43.04 5.85
CA LEU A 509 15.07 -44.06 6.89
C LEU A 509 16.19 -45.06 6.57
N ASP A 510 16.34 -45.47 5.32
CA ASP A 510 17.41 -46.39 4.90
C ASP A 510 18.80 -45.77 5.12
N VAL A 511 18.97 -44.47 4.81
CA VAL A 511 20.22 -43.74 5.14
C VAL A 511 20.46 -43.72 6.65
N MET A 512 19.42 -43.50 7.46
CA MET A 512 19.56 -43.55 8.93
C MET A 512 19.98 -44.93 9.42
N LYS A 513 19.42 -46.01 8.85
CA LYS A 513 19.77 -47.40 9.20
C LYS A 513 21.19 -47.76 8.79
N GLU A 514 21.59 -47.43 7.55
CA GLU A 514 22.97 -47.60 7.05
C GLU A 514 24.00 -46.90 7.94
N ALA A 515 23.65 -45.71 8.45
CA ALA A 515 24.50 -44.90 9.31
C ALA A 515 24.43 -45.23 10.80
N GLN A 516 23.47 -46.06 11.23
CA GLN A 516 23.11 -46.20 12.65
C GLN A 516 22.82 -44.84 13.32
N ALA A 517 22.15 -43.95 12.59
CA ALA A 517 21.83 -42.61 13.07
C ALA A 517 20.64 -42.65 14.02
N THR A 518 20.77 -42.00 15.20
CA THR A 518 19.74 -42.05 16.26
C THR A 518 18.81 -40.84 16.26
N ALA A 519 19.06 -39.84 15.40
CA ALA A 519 18.20 -38.68 15.28
C ALA A 519 18.20 -38.08 13.87
N LEU A 520 17.06 -37.51 13.49
CA LEU A 520 16.81 -36.78 12.26
C LEU A 520 16.47 -35.32 12.58
N TYR A 521 17.17 -34.39 11.93
CA TYR A 521 16.96 -32.96 12.02
C TYR A 521 16.52 -32.43 10.66
N ALA A 522 15.40 -31.71 10.61
CA ALA A 522 14.90 -31.10 9.38
C ALA A 522 14.17 -29.77 9.67
N ASN A 523 14.09 -28.90 8.67
CA ASN A 523 13.27 -27.67 8.75
C ASN A 523 11.88 -27.87 8.14
N ARG A 524 10.82 -27.30 8.70
CA ARG A 524 9.45 -27.47 8.18
C ARG A 524 9.27 -26.87 6.79
N LEU A 525 8.50 -27.57 5.97
CA LEU A 525 7.90 -27.06 4.74
C LEU A 525 6.37 -27.01 4.94
N TYR A 526 5.67 -26.23 4.11
CA TYR A 526 4.30 -25.80 4.42
C TYR A 526 3.29 -26.16 3.33
N GLU A 527 3.77 -26.69 2.21
CA GLU A 527 2.95 -27.32 1.19
C GLU A 527 2.24 -28.56 1.80
N PRO A 528 0.95 -28.81 1.49
CA PRO A 528 0.16 -29.85 2.14
C PRO A 528 0.81 -31.25 2.09
N TRP A 529 1.23 -31.70 0.91
CA TRP A 529 1.87 -33.01 0.74
C TRP A 529 3.21 -33.12 1.47
N LEU A 530 3.95 -32.01 1.64
CA LEU A 530 5.20 -32.00 2.39
C LEU A 530 4.97 -32.06 3.91
N ARG A 531 3.85 -31.52 4.39
CA ARG A 531 3.45 -31.64 5.80
C ARG A 531 3.04 -33.07 6.12
N ASP A 532 2.28 -33.70 5.22
CA ASP A 532 1.89 -35.11 5.35
C ASP A 532 3.13 -36.01 5.32
N GLN A 533 4.09 -35.71 4.44
CA GLN A 533 5.38 -36.38 4.38
C GLN A 533 6.23 -36.17 5.65
N ASP A 534 6.28 -34.96 6.22
CA ASP A 534 6.97 -34.71 7.49
C ASP A 534 6.37 -35.54 8.65
N GLU A 535 5.03 -35.74 8.67
CA GLU A 535 4.34 -36.58 9.67
C GLU A 535 4.61 -38.08 9.43
N GLU A 536 4.51 -38.55 8.19
CA GLU A 536 4.85 -39.94 7.83
C GLU A 536 6.30 -40.26 8.20
N MET A 537 7.23 -39.37 7.84
CA MET A 537 8.65 -39.49 8.16
C MET A 537 8.87 -39.57 9.67
N LYS A 538 8.17 -38.73 10.44
CA LYS A 538 8.22 -38.77 11.90
C LYS A 538 7.75 -40.12 12.44
N CYS A 539 6.59 -40.60 12.03
CA CYS A 539 6.07 -41.91 12.46
C CYS A 539 7.02 -43.06 12.13
N LEU A 540 7.58 -43.09 10.91
CA LEU A 540 8.48 -44.15 10.46
C LEU A 540 9.81 -44.16 11.22
N VAL A 541 10.40 -43.00 11.48
CA VAL A 541 11.68 -42.89 12.18
C VAL A 541 11.52 -43.19 13.68
N GLU A 542 10.44 -42.70 14.31
CA GLU A 542 10.16 -42.97 15.73
C GLU A 542 9.82 -44.45 15.99
N ALA A 543 9.18 -45.13 15.04
CA ALA A 543 8.92 -46.58 15.14
C ALA A 543 10.20 -47.43 15.19
N GLU A 544 11.32 -46.92 14.67
CA GLU A 544 12.63 -47.58 14.67
C GLU A 544 13.50 -47.15 15.87
N GLY A 545 12.95 -46.36 16.80
CA GLY A 545 13.62 -45.94 18.03
C GLY A 545 14.50 -44.70 17.91
N SER A 546 14.46 -43.99 16.78
CA SER A 546 15.20 -42.74 16.55
C SER A 546 14.32 -41.50 16.75
N SER A 547 14.91 -40.35 17.10
CA SER A 547 14.14 -39.12 17.32
C SER A 547 14.04 -38.23 16.07
N VAL A 548 12.96 -37.47 15.93
CA VAL A 548 12.79 -36.48 14.85
C VAL A 548 12.60 -35.07 15.42
N HIS A 549 13.36 -34.12 14.87
CA HIS A 549 13.35 -32.71 15.28
C HIS A 549 13.08 -31.80 14.09
N LEU A 550 11.92 -31.14 14.10
CA LEU A 550 11.47 -30.22 13.04
C LEU A 550 11.50 -28.76 13.50
N PHE A 551 12.10 -27.88 12.68
CA PHE A 551 12.31 -26.46 13.02
C PHE A 551 11.76 -25.47 11.98
N ASP A 552 11.46 -24.23 12.38
CA ASP A 552 10.95 -23.20 11.47
C ASP A 552 12.07 -22.40 10.80
N ALA A 553 12.19 -22.51 9.48
CA ALA A 553 13.27 -21.87 8.72
C ALA A 553 12.83 -21.16 7.43
N SER A 554 11.71 -21.57 6.83
CA SER A 554 11.28 -21.13 5.50
C SER A 554 10.39 -19.88 5.53
N LEU A 555 9.67 -19.58 6.61
CA LEU A 555 8.77 -18.42 6.75
C LEU A 555 9.15 -17.51 7.95
N LEU A 556 8.59 -16.29 8.02
CA LEU A 556 8.76 -15.44 9.21
C LEU A 556 7.86 -15.95 10.35
N TYR A 557 6.60 -16.25 10.03
CA TYR A 557 5.62 -16.81 10.96
C TYR A 557 5.02 -18.10 10.40
N ARG A 558 4.70 -19.03 11.29
CA ARG A 558 4.00 -20.26 10.92
C ARG A 558 2.55 -19.94 10.54
N PRO A 559 2.02 -20.44 9.42
CA PRO A 559 0.61 -20.25 9.04
C PRO A 559 -0.37 -20.66 10.15
N GLU A 560 -0.04 -21.73 10.89
CA GLU A 560 -0.85 -22.30 11.98
C GLU A 560 -1.04 -21.35 13.15
N ASP A 561 -0.06 -20.45 13.40
CA ASP A 561 -0.12 -19.51 14.51
C ASP A 561 -0.97 -18.26 14.17
N ILE A 562 -1.35 -18.08 12.91
CA ILE A 562 -1.96 -16.84 12.42
C ILE A 562 -3.49 -16.96 12.45
N ALA A 563 -4.11 -16.23 13.38
CA ALA A 563 -5.56 -16.11 13.46
C ALA A 563 -6.06 -14.76 12.91
N ILE A 564 -6.86 -14.80 11.84
CA ILE A 564 -7.54 -13.62 11.28
C ILE A 564 -9.06 -13.77 11.46
N PRO A 565 -9.72 -12.89 12.23
CA PRO A 565 -11.17 -12.92 12.39
C PRO A 565 -11.91 -12.76 11.05
N PRO A 566 -12.98 -13.54 10.79
CA PRO A 566 -13.80 -13.40 9.59
C PRO A 566 -14.37 -12.00 9.39
N GLY A 567 -14.63 -11.64 8.14
CA GLY A 567 -15.29 -10.39 7.75
C GLY A 567 -14.34 -9.24 7.40
N TYR A 568 -14.72 -8.02 7.81
CA TYR A 568 -14.00 -6.78 7.52
C TYR A 568 -13.72 -6.02 8.81
N ASP A 569 -12.45 -5.76 9.12
CA ASP A 569 -11.98 -5.22 10.40
C ASP A 569 -11.83 -3.69 10.42
N GLY A 570 -12.45 -3.00 9.45
CA GLY A 570 -12.31 -1.56 9.24
C GLY A 570 -11.07 -1.13 8.44
N ARG A 571 -10.09 -2.02 8.23
CA ARG A 571 -8.87 -1.72 7.44
C ARG A 571 -8.58 -2.71 6.32
N GLY A 572 -9.20 -3.89 6.32
CA GLY A 572 -9.14 -4.84 5.21
C GLY A 572 -10.15 -5.97 5.35
N HIS A 573 -10.35 -6.71 4.26
CA HIS A 573 -11.13 -7.95 4.26
C HIS A 573 -10.28 -9.09 4.79
N TRP A 574 -10.92 -10.11 5.35
CA TRP A 574 -10.27 -11.36 5.76
C TRP A 574 -9.34 -11.88 4.66
N GLY A 575 -8.15 -12.35 5.06
CA GLY A 575 -7.13 -12.88 4.15
C GLY A 575 -6.43 -11.83 3.26
N THR A 576 -6.64 -10.53 3.47
CA THR A 576 -5.82 -9.47 2.83
C THR A 576 -4.61 -9.09 3.70
N LEU A 577 -3.61 -8.44 3.09
CA LEU A 577 -2.34 -8.10 3.76
C LEU A 577 -2.52 -7.32 5.07
N THR A 578 -3.46 -6.39 5.15
CA THR A 578 -3.55 -5.51 6.34
C THR A 578 -4.04 -6.26 7.58
N PRO A 579 -5.14 -7.03 7.54
CA PRO A 579 -5.51 -7.94 8.62
C PRO A 579 -4.43 -9.00 8.93
N PHE A 580 -3.76 -9.53 7.91
CA PHE A 580 -2.66 -10.48 8.11
C PHE A 580 -1.49 -9.88 8.91
N LEU A 581 -1.00 -8.70 8.52
CA LEU A 581 0.05 -7.99 9.25
C LEU A 581 -0.33 -7.71 10.71
N ARG A 582 -1.61 -7.40 10.97
CA ARG A 582 -2.13 -7.20 12.32
C ARG A 582 -2.11 -8.49 13.13
N ALA A 583 -2.51 -9.61 12.53
CA ALA A 583 -2.42 -10.92 13.18
C ALA A 583 -0.96 -11.25 13.52
N CYS A 584 -0.03 -11.12 12.56
CA CYS A 584 1.39 -11.33 12.81
C CYS A 584 1.95 -10.42 13.92
N SER A 585 1.49 -9.16 14.02
CA SER A 585 1.97 -8.24 15.06
C SER A 585 1.57 -8.60 16.49
N ARG A 586 0.64 -9.56 16.66
CA ARG A 586 0.24 -10.09 17.97
C ARG A 586 1.04 -11.33 18.39
N LEU A 587 1.83 -11.88 17.48
CA LEU A 587 2.69 -13.03 17.74
C LEU A 587 4.02 -12.59 18.38
N PRO A 588 4.75 -13.52 19.02
CA PRO A 588 6.07 -13.22 19.58
C PRO A 588 7.02 -12.61 18.54
N PRO A 589 7.95 -11.73 18.97
CA PRO A 589 8.94 -11.14 18.07
C PRO A 589 9.75 -12.20 17.32
N LEU A 590 10.14 -11.88 16.08
CA LEU A 590 10.97 -12.75 15.26
C LEU A 590 12.34 -13.00 15.89
N ARG A 591 12.74 -14.29 15.96
CA ARG A 591 14.12 -14.69 16.25
C ARG A 591 15.11 -14.06 15.26
N ARG A 592 16.20 -13.48 15.78
CA ARG A 592 17.36 -13.02 14.98
C ARG A 592 18.05 -14.21 14.29
N PRO A 593 18.66 -14.03 13.09
CA PRO A 593 19.30 -15.12 12.35
C PRO A 593 20.33 -15.89 13.21
N LEU A 594 20.33 -17.22 13.13
CA LEU A 594 21.32 -18.06 13.81
C LEU A 594 22.65 -18.03 13.03
N PRO A 595 23.81 -18.05 13.70
CA PRO A 595 25.07 -18.15 13.01
C PRO A 595 25.22 -19.54 12.38
N GLN A 596 25.92 -19.62 11.26
CA GLN A 596 26.38 -20.90 10.71
C GLN A 596 27.28 -21.65 11.72
N PRO A 597 27.27 -23.00 11.75
CA PRO A 597 28.15 -23.77 12.63
C PRO A 597 29.64 -23.47 12.39
N LYS A 598 30.43 -23.39 13.46
CA LYS A 598 31.90 -23.22 13.33
C LYS A 598 32.58 -24.50 12.87
N THR A 599 32.10 -25.64 13.34
CA THR A 599 32.64 -26.97 13.07
C THR A 599 31.48 -27.95 12.91
N LEU A 600 31.66 -28.96 12.06
CA LEU A 600 30.80 -30.13 11.99
C LEU A 600 31.67 -31.36 12.17
N THR A 601 31.21 -32.31 12.98
CA THR A 601 31.92 -33.58 13.16
C THR A 601 31.61 -34.49 11.97
N ARG A 602 32.64 -34.98 11.28
CA ARG A 602 32.49 -35.90 10.15
C ARG A 602 32.23 -37.32 10.65
N ALA A 603 31.32 -38.04 9.98
CA ALA A 603 31.12 -39.47 10.22
C ALA A 603 32.29 -40.31 9.67
N ARG A 604 32.67 -41.37 10.40
CA ARG A 604 33.77 -42.27 9.98
C ARG A 604 33.39 -43.13 8.78
N GLN A 605 32.12 -43.51 8.68
CA GLN A 605 31.57 -44.28 7.57
C GLN A 605 30.44 -43.47 6.96
N ALA A 606 30.48 -43.32 5.64
CA ALA A 606 29.43 -42.66 4.88
C ALA A 606 28.47 -43.74 4.34
N PRO A 607 27.15 -43.56 4.47
CA PRO A 607 26.15 -44.33 3.74
C PRO A 607 26.38 -44.30 2.23
N CYS A 608 25.72 -45.18 1.50
CA CYS A 608 25.73 -45.14 0.05
C CYS A 608 25.19 -43.77 -0.43
N SER A 609 25.72 -43.25 -1.55
CA SER A 609 25.27 -41.99 -2.14
C SER A 609 25.34 -42.08 -3.65
N LEU A 610 24.36 -41.50 -4.32
CA LEU A 610 24.47 -41.18 -5.74
C LEU A 610 25.42 -39.99 -5.94
N ARG A 611 25.93 -39.83 -7.16
CA ARG A 611 26.49 -38.56 -7.62
C ARG A 611 25.35 -37.61 -7.98
N LEU A 612 25.61 -36.31 -7.94
CA LEU A 612 24.61 -35.29 -8.25
C LEU A 612 24.03 -35.48 -9.66
N GLU A 613 24.88 -35.81 -10.64
CA GLU A 613 24.47 -36.01 -12.04
C GLU A 613 23.53 -37.21 -12.22
N GLU A 614 23.60 -38.20 -11.31
CA GLU A 614 22.75 -39.39 -11.33
C GLU A 614 21.32 -39.12 -10.79
N LEU A 615 21.10 -37.94 -10.19
CA LEU A 615 19.76 -37.49 -9.83
C LEU A 615 18.91 -37.16 -11.07
N GLU A 616 19.53 -36.73 -12.16
CA GLU A 616 18.88 -36.35 -13.42
C GLU A 616 17.71 -35.38 -13.20
N MET A 617 17.95 -34.32 -12.43
CA MET A 617 16.89 -33.44 -11.92
C MET A 617 16.18 -32.66 -13.03
N ALA A 618 16.94 -32.15 -14.00
CA ALA A 618 16.41 -31.41 -15.14
C ALA A 618 16.55 -32.23 -16.45
N LYS A 619 15.43 -32.71 -16.98
CA LYS A 619 15.38 -33.45 -18.24
C LYS A 619 15.41 -32.51 -19.43
N MET A 620 16.46 -32.67 -20.25
CA MET A 620 16.61 -31.94 -21.51
C MET A 620 16.03 -32.77 -22.66
N PRO A 621 15.19 -32.18 -23.54
CA PRO A 621 14.67 -32.87 -24.71
C PRO A 621 15.79 -33.11 -25.74
N VAL A 622 15.62 -34.18 -26.51
CA VAL A 622 16.49 -34.48 -27.66
C VAL A 622 15.80 -33.98 -28.92
N GLY A 623 16.52 -33.17 -29.70
CA GLY A 623 16.07 -32.66 -30.99
C GLY A 623 15.91 -33.75 -32.04
N ARG A 624 15.26 -33.41 -33.16
CA ARG A 624 15.07 -34.34 -34.30
C ARG A 624 16.39 -34.82 -34.93
N ASP A 625 17.47 -34.06 -34.72
CA ASP A 625 18.84 -34.36 -35.15
C ASP A 625 19.61 -35.24 -34.14
N GLY A 626 18.95 -35.72 -33.08
CA GLY A 626 19.56 -36.55 -32.04
C GLY A 626 20.40 -35.77 -31.02
N ARG A 627 20.49 -34.43 -31.13
CA ARG A 627 21.25 -33.60 -30.20
C ARG A 627 20.39 -33.17 -29.03
N MET A 628 20.97 -33.17 -27.83
CA MET A 628 20.31 -32.63 -26.64
C MET A 628 20.15 -31.12 -26.76
N ILE A 629 18.95 -30.61 -26.50
CA ILE A 629 18.65 -29.18 -26.49
C ILE A 629 18.72 -28.70 -25.03
N ASP A 630 19.82 -28.02 -24.67
CA ASP A 630 19.99 -27.41 -23.35
C ASP A 630 19.21 -26.09 -23.27
N TRP A 631 17.90 -26.18 -23.06
CA TRP A 631 17.06 -25.01 -22.82
C TRP A 631 17.40 -24.29 -21.50
N GLY A 632 18.08 -24.98 -20.56
CA GLY A 632 18.54 -24.43 -19.29
C GLY A 632 19.76 -23.51 -19.40
N ALA A 633 20.47 -23.48 -20.54
CA ALA A 633 21.68 -22.67 -20.72
C ALA A 633 21.45 -21.16 -20.48
N GLY A 634 20.30 -20.62 -20.92
CA GLY A 634 19.91 -19.23 -20.68
C GLY A 634 19.70 -18.93 -19.20
N VAL A 635 19.10 -19.88 -18.47
CA VAL A 635 18.94 -19.80 -17.01
C VAL A 635 20.30 -19.81 -16.32
N LYS A 636 21.14 -20.80 -16.62
CA LYS A 636 22.48 -20.95 -16.01
C LYS A 636 23.37 -19.70 -16.20
N SER A 637 23.33 -19.08 -17.37
CA SER A 637 24.09 -17.86 -17.67
C SER A 637 23.49 -16.58 -17.07
N SER A 638 22.20 -16.58 -16.71
CA SER A 638 21.50 -15.41 -16.18
C SER A 638 21.66 -15.21 -14.67
N TRP A 639 22.22 -16.21 -13.97
CA TRP A 639 22.21 -16.28 -12.51
C TRP A 639 23.55 -16.74 -11.93
N LYS A 640 23.79 -16.30 -10.69
CA LYS A 640 24.80 -16.88 -9.81
C LYS A 640 24.08 -17.77 -8.81
N PHE A 641 24.72 -18.84 -8.37
CA PHE A 641 24.11 -19.85 -7.48
C PHE A 641 24.79 -19.88 -6.12
N GLY A 642 24.07 -20.38 -5.12
CA GLY A 642 24.57 -20.56 -3.75
C GLY A 642 24.40 -19.37 -2.80
N GLU A 643 24.69 -19.65 -1.53
CA GLU A 643 24.46 -18.74 -0.38
C GLU A 643 25.28 -17.44 -0.50
N GLU A 644 26.55 -17.53 -0.90
CA GLU A 644 27.42 -16.36 -1.08
C GLU A 644 26.86 -15.40 -2.15
N ALA A 645 26.40 -15.92 -3.28
CA ALA A 645 25.78 -15.13 -4.33
C ALA A 645 24.47 -14.46 -3.87
N ALA A 646 23.67 -15.17 -3.08
CA ALA A 646 22.45 -14.63 -2.49
C ALA A 646 22.75 -13.46 -1.54
N MET A 647 23.78 -13.60 -0.69
CA MET A 647 24.23 -12.57 0.23
C MET A 647 24.83 -11.37 -0.51
N GLU A 648 25.60 -11.58 -1.58
CA GLU A 648 26.12 -10.51 -2.44
C GLU A 648 24.98 -9.68 -3.06
N GLU A 649 23.98 -10.34 -3.68
CA GLU A 649 22.86 -9.64 -4.31
C GLU A 649 21.97 -8.95 -3.27
N MET A 650 21.78 -9.56 -2.08
CA MET A 650 21.07 -8.93 -0.98
C MET A 650 21.79 -7.67 -0.52
N ASN A 651 23.08 -7.75 -0.21
CA ASN A 651 23.87 -6.62 0.25
C ASN A 651 23.92 -5.50 -0.79
N LYS A 652 24.08 -5.84 -2.07
CA LYS A 652 24.00 -4.89 -3.19
C LYS A 652 22.64 -4.19 -3.23
N PHE A 653 21.55 -4.94 -3.07
CA PHE A 653 20.20 -4.40 -3.04
C PHE A 653 20.01 -3.44 -1.86
N ILE A 654 20.35 -3.87 -0.64
CA ILE A 654 20.21 -3.07 0.58
C ILE A 654 21.03 -1.77 0.48
N LYS A 655 22.29 -1.86 0.03
CA LYS A 655 23.21 -0.71 -0.03
C LYS A 655 22.81 0.33 -1.09
N SER A 656 22.29 -0.10 -2.24
CA SER A 656 22.20 0.80 -3.42
C SER A 656 20.83 0.90 -4.08
N LYS A 657 20.00 -0.14 -4.00
CA LYS A 657 18.72 -0.22 -4.73
C LYS A 657 17.52 0.06 -3.84
N LEU A 658 17.56 -0.35 -2.57
CA LEU A 658 16.45 -0.22 -1.61
C LEU A 658 15.94 1.23 -1.50
N ILE A 659 16.84 2.22 -1.47
CA ILE A 659 16.46 3.65 -1.40
C ILE A 659 15.61 4.14 -2.60
N LYS A 660 15.75 3.49 -3.77
CA LYS A 660 14.99 3.79 -5.00
C LYS A 660 13.80 2.85 -5.20
N TYR A 661 13.67 1.81 -4.38
CA TYR A 661 12.68 0.75 -4.57
C TYR A 661 11.26 1.33 -4.58
N GLU A 662 10.89 2.16 -3.61
CA GLU A 662 9.53 2.70 -3.52
C GLU A 662 9.09 3.46 -4.77
N SER A 663 9.95 4.34 -5.28
CA SER A 663 9.67 5.18 -6.45
C SER A 663 9.72 4.40 -7.76
N SER A 664 10.49 3.31 -7.83
CA SER A 664 10.87 2.69 -9.10
C SER A 664 10.56 1.19 -9.21
N ARG A 665 10.03 0.51 -8.18
CA ARG A 665 9.64 -0.93 -8.20
C ARG A 665 8.68 -1.33 -9.31
N SER A 666 8.00 -0.37 -9.94
CA SER A 666 7.11 -0.62 -11.09
C SER A 666 7.79 -0.51 -12.43
N ARG A 667 9.06 -0.10 -12.46
CA ARG A 667 9.82 0.18 -13.68
C ARG A 667 10.64 -1.05 -14.05
N ALA A 668 10.25 -1.73 -15.13
CA ALA A 668 10.96 -2.86 -15.69
C ALA A 668 12.23 -2.44 -16.46
N ASP A 669 12.29 -1.17 -16.88
CA ASP A 669 13.40 -0.61 -17.64
C ASP A 669 14.62 -0.18 -16.80
N VAL A 670 14.55 -0.38 -15.47
CA VAL A 670 15.66 -0.07 -14.55
C VAL A 670 15.87 -1.19 -13.53
N PRO A 671 17.13 -1.53 -13.18
CA PRO A 671 17.45 -2.67 -12.33
C PRO A 671 17.36 -2.33 -10.82
N VAL A 672 16.18 -1.94 -10.35
CA VAL A 672 15.95 -1.45 -8.97
C VAL A 672 15.32 -2.48 -8.01
N VAL A 673 14.89 -3.63 -8.53
CA VAL A 673 14.35 -4.73 -7.70
C VAL A 673 15.48 -5.63 -7.17
N SER A 674 15.18 -6.44 -6.15
CA SER A 674 16.18 -7.25 -5.45
C SER A 674 16.63 -8.49 -6.19
N ARG A 675 15.77 -9.08 -7.06
CA ARG A 675 16.02 -10.37 -7.72
C ARG A 675 16.39 -11.51 -6.73
N LEU A 676 15.82 -11.47 -5.51
CA LEU A 676 16.12 -12.44 -4.44
C LEU A 676 15.14 -13.62 -4.36
N SER A 677 14.08 -13.63 -5.15
CA SER A 677 13.02 -14.64 -5.08
C SER A 677 13.48 -16.09 -5.25
N PRO A 678 14.38 -16.47 -6.20
CA PRO A 678 14.81 -17.86 -6.31
C PRO A 678 15.65 -18.32 -5.10
N TYR A 679 16.50 -17.43 -4.55
CA TYR A 679 17.25 -17.74 -3.33
C TYR A 679 16.35 -17.95 -2.11
N LEU A 680 15.27 -17.17 -2.00
CA LEU A 680 14.29 -17.33 -0.91
C LEU A 680 13.48 -18.63 -1.07
N ARG A 681 13.11 -19.01 -2.30
CA ARG A 681 12.30 -20.19 -2.59
C ARG A 681 13.00 -21.49 -2.21
N PHE A 682 14.29 -21.62 -2.52
CA PHE A 682 15.08 -22.80 -2.18
C PHE A 682 15.83 -22.66 -0.84
N GLY A 683 15.48 -21.64 -0.06
CA GLY A 683 16.06 -21.37 1.25
C GLY A 683 17.57 -21.21 1.25
N ILE A 684 18.14 -20.78 0.13
CA ILE A 684 19.53 -20.35 -0.02
C ILE A 684 19.74 -19.02 0.72
N LEU A 685 18.69 -18.18 0.78
CA LEU A 685 18.64 -16.99 1.62
C LEU A 685 17.54 -17.14 2.67
N SER A 686 17.86 -16.90 3.94
CA SER A 686 16.86 -16.87 5.00
C SER A 686 15.94 -15.64 4.87
N PRO A 687 14.61 -15.79 4.99
CA PRO A 687 13.70 -14.66 5.08
C PRO A 687 13.96 -13.80 6.32
N ARG A 688 14.44 -14.39 7.44
CA ARG A 688 14.77 -13.64 8.66
C ARG A 688 16.03 -12.80 8.44
N THR A 689 17.05 -13.35 7.77
CA THR A 689 18.24 -12.59 7.39
C THR A 689 17.88 -11.39 6.54
N LEU A 690 17.06 -11.56 5.49
CA LEU A 690 16.59 -10.44 4.67
C LEU A 690 15.73 -9.45 5.45
N HIS A 691 14.83 -9.93 6.31
CA HIS A 691 13.98 -9.08 7.15
C HIS A 691 14.83 -8.15 8.03
N PHE A 692 15.77 -8.71 8.79
CA PHE A 692 16.61 -7.93 9.68
C PHE A 692 17.61 -7.06 8.92
N ALA A 693 18.14 -7.51 7.78
CA ALA A 693 18.98 -6.69 6.91
C ALA A 693 18.26 -5.42 6.43
N VAL A 694 16.93 -5.45 6.25
CA VAL A 694 16.12 -4.27 5.91
C VAL A 694 15.82 -3.42 7.15
N VAL A 695 15.43 -4.04 8.26
CA VAL A 695 15.07 -3.36 9.51
C VAL A 695 16.26 -2.56 10.06
N ASP A 696 17.48 -3.10 9.93
CA ASP A 696 18.69 -2.51 10.51
C ASP A 696 19.32 -1.40 9.63
N THR A 697 18.75 -1.08 8.44
CA THR A 697 19.31 -0.08 7.50
C THR A 697 19.30 1.37 7.98
N ARG A 698 18.61 1.67 9.09
CA ARG A 698 18.32 3.05 9.57
C ARG A 698 17.60 3.95 8.56
N LEU A 699 17.13 3.41 7.42
CA LEU A 699 16.32 4.15 6.47
C LEU A 699 14.93 4.46 7.06
N SER A 700 14.37 5.60 6.66
CA SER A 700 13.03 5.99 7.10
C SER A 700 11.96 5.04 6.58
N GLN A 701 10.87 4.88 7.33
CA GLN A 701 9.81 3.93 7.00
C GLN A 701 9.21 4.16 5.60
N ASP A 702 9.12 5.41 5.12
CA ASP A 702 8.62 5.70 3.77
C ASP A 702 9.50 5.15 2.64
N LYS A 703 10.77 4.79 2.93
CA LYS A 703 11.71 4.18 1.98
C LYS A 703 11.68 2.66 1.96
N ILE A 704 11.25 2.04 3.05
CA ILE A 704 11.29 0.58 3.20
C ILE A 704 9.91 -0.06 3.32
N LYS A 705 8.84 0.73 3.51
CA LYS A 705 7.48 0.26 3.81
C LYS A 705 6.95 -0.85 2.90
N THR A 706 7.09 -0.70 1.59
CA THR A 706 6.60 -1.67 0.61
C THR A 706 7.51 -2.89 0.57
N PHE A 707 8.83 -2.69 0.61
CA PHE A 707 9.79 -3.80 0.58
C PHE A 707 9.72 -4.67 1.83
N SER A 708 9.66 -4.05 3.02
CA SER A 708 9.54 -4.75 4.31
C SER A 708 8.30 -5.62 4.40
N ARG A 709 7.24 -5.28 3.65
CA ARG A 709 6.00 -6.06 3.54
C ARG A 709 6.06 -7.21 2.54
N ARG A 710 7.09 -7.30 1.68
CA ARG A 710 7.16 -8.36 0.64
C ARG A 710 7.32 -9.75 1.21
N LEU A 711 8.06 -9.91 2.30
CA LEU A 711 8.15 -11.19 3.00
C LEU A 711 6.81 -11.58 3.65
N PHE A 712 6.05 -10.61 4.15
CA PHE A 712 4.71 -10.88 4.67
C PHE A 712 3.69 -11.24 3.58
N TRP A 713 3.87 -10.75 2.34
CA TRP A 713 3.08 -11.25 1.20
C TRP A 713 3.37 -12.70 0.88
N ARG A 714 4.63 -13.14 1.04
CA ARG A 714 5.01 -14.54 0.89
C ARG A 714 4.38 -15.39 1.98
N ASP A 715 4.51 -15.00 3.25
CA ASP A 715 3.87 -15.72 4.36
C ASP A 715 2.32 -15.71 4.23
N LEU A 716 1.72 -14.63 3.71
CA LEU A 716 0.29 -14.59 3.42
C LEU A 716 -0.13 -15.62 2.36
N ALA A 717 0.70 -15.85 1.34
CA ALA A 717 0.44 -16.88 0.33
C ALA A 717 0.43 -18.27 0.99
N TYR A 718 1.39 -18.55 1.86
CA TYR A 718 1.43 -19.80 2.62
C TYR A 718 0.28 -19.93 3.63
N PHE A 719 -0.19 -18.82 4.21
CA PHE A 719 -1.43 -18.81 4.99
C PHE A 719 -2.66 -19.17 4.14
N HIS A 720 -2.74 -18.66 2.90
CA HIS A 720 -3.80 -19.09 1.97
C HIS A 720 -3.68 -20.57 1.63
N LEU A 721 -2.49 -21.07 1.32
CA LEU A 721 -2.26 -22.48 0.99
C LEU A 721 -2.60 -23.41 2.16
N HIS A 722 -2.19 -23.02 3.38
CA HIS A 722 -2.56 -23.73 4.60
C HIS A 722 -4.09 -23.76 4.79
N THR A 723 -4.78 -22.66 4.49
CA THR A 723 -6.25 -22.57 4.65
C THR A 723 -7.01 -23.26 3.52
N PHE A 724 -6.45 -23.26 2.30
CA PHE A 724 -7.04 -23.82 1.08
C PHE A 724 -5.99 -24.68 0.35
N PRO A 725 -5.78 -25.94 0.79
CA PRO A 725 -4.74 -26.83 0.25
C PRO A 725 -4.79 -26.99 -1.27
N ASP A 726 -6.00 -27.03 -1.85
CA ASP A 726 -6.21 -27.26 -3.29
C ASP A 726 -6.14 -25.98 -4.14
N MET A 727 -5.66 -24.85 -3.59
CA MET A 727 -5.71 -23.56 -4.28
C MET A 727 -4.85 -23.46 -5.56
N SER A 728 -4.00 -24.46 -5.85
CA SER A 728 -3.27 -24.54 -7.12
C SER A 728 -4.18 -24.84 -8.31
N HIS A 729 -5.25 -25.60 -8.12
CA HIS A 729 -6.14 -26.04 -9.19
C HIS A 729 -7.64 -25.78 -8.91
N VAL A 730 -8.00 -25.47 -7.65
CA VAL A 730 -9.38 -25.12 -7.25
C VAL A 730 -9.49 -23.63 -6.90
N PRO A 731 -10.45 -22.89 -7.50
CA PRO A 731 -10.79 -21.53 -7.08
C PRO A 731 -11.15 -21.42 -5.59
N ILE A 732 -10.52 -20.50 -4.85
CA ILE A 732 -10.89 -20.20 -3.45
C ILE A 732 -12.36 -19.76 -3.39
N ARG A 733 -12.78 -18.93 -4.34
CA ARG A 733 -14.19 -18.64 -4.61
C ARG A 733 -14.80 -19.79 -5.39
N LYS A 734 -15.32 -20.80 -4.69
CA LYS A 734 -15.78 -22.07 -5.30
C LYS A 734 -16.70 -21.92 -6.53
N HIS A 735 -17.59 -20.92 -6.56
CA HIS A 735 -18.48 -20.67 -7.71
C HIS A 735 -17.76 -20.23 -8.98
N TYR A 736 -16.52 -19.75 -8.89
CA TYR A 736 -15.68 -19.45 -10.07
C TYR A 736 -15.21 -20.71 -10.80
N LYS A 737 -15.48 -21.92 -10.27
CA LYS A 737 -15.40 -23.18 -11.04
C LYS A 737 -16.27 -23.12 -12.30
N ASP A 738 -17.42 -22.46 -12.22
CA ASP A 738 -18.39 -22.36 -13.32
C ASP A 738 -18.06 -21.20 -14.28
N GLN A 739 -16.92 -20.53 -14.08
CA GLN A 739 -16.48 -19.47 -14.98
C GLN A 739 -16.19 -20.06 -16.35
N TRP A 740 -16.90 -19.57 -17.36
CA TRP A 740 -16.55 -19.88 -18.73
C TRP A 740 -15.22 -19.22 -19.10
N TRP A 741 -14.33 -20.03 -19.66
CA TRP A 741 -13.06 -19.61 -20.24
C TRP A 741 -13.03 -20.06 -21.69
N ARG A 742 -12.36 -19.27 -22.52
CA ARG A 742 -12.10 -19.62 -23.91
C ARG A 742 -11.08 -20.76 -23.98
N GLU A 743 -11.37 -21.76 -24.79
CA GLU A 743 -10.44 -22.80 -25.22
C GLU A 743 -9.87 -22.42 -26.58
N ASP A 744 -8.68 -21.83 -26.59
CA ASP A 744 -8.01 -21.34 -27.80
C ASP A 744 -6.50 -21.56 -27.66
N GLU A 745 -6.04 -22.70 -28.17
CA GLU A 745 -4.64 -23.12 -28.08
C GLU A 745 -3.70 -22.24 -28.91
N GLU A 746 -4.19 -21.60 -29.98
CA GLU A 746 -3.39 -20.68 -30.78
C GLU A 746 -3.08 -19.40 -30.00
N LEU A 747 -4.09 -18.80 -29.36
CA LEU A 747 -3.91 -17.65 -28.48
C LEU A 747 -3.03 -17.98 -27.27
N LEU A 748 -3.24 -19.15 -26.65
CA LEU A 748 -2.40 -19.61 -25.53
C LEU A 748 -0.94 -19.77 -25.98
N SER A 749 -0.70 -20.40 -27.13
CA SER A 749 0.63 -20.59 -27.70
C SER A 749 1.30 -19.26 -28.06
N ALA A 750 0.58 -18.33 -28.68
CA ALA A 750 1.07 -16.99 -28.98
C ALA A 750 1.46 -16.22 -27.70
N TRP A 751 0.68 -16.37 -26.62
CA TRP A 751 1.02 -15.81 -25.31
C TRP A 751 2.28 -16.46 -24.73
N LYS A 752 2.35 -17.80 -24.66
CA LYS A 752 3.53 -18.53 -24.14
C LYS A 752 4.83 -18.14 -24.86
N GLN A 753 4.77 -17.97 -26.19
CA GLN A 753 5.93 -17.63 -27.03
C GLN A 753 6.28 -16.13 -27.06
N GLY A 754 5.46 -15.25 -26.48
CA GLY A 754 5.65 -13.81 -26.62
C GLY A 754 5.53 -13.33 -28.06
N ARG A 755 4.44 -13.76 -28.72
CA ARG A 755 4.07 -13.42 -30.11
C ARG A 755 2.64 -12.86 -30.20
N THR A 756 2.20 -12.17 -29.17
CA THR A 756 0.85 -11.60 -29.07
C THR A 756 0.67 -10.33 -29.92
N GLY A 757 1.79 -9.70 -30.32
CA GLY A 757 1.77 -8.40 -30.97
C GLY A 757 1.62 -7.23 -29.99
N PHE A 758 1.67 -7.49 -28.67
CA PHE A 758 1.71 -6.49 -27.61
C PHE A 758 3.09 -6.47 -26.96
N PRO A 759 3.95 -5.47 -27.24
CA PRO A 759 5.38 -5.52 -26.93
C PRO A 759 5.72 -5.73 -25.46
N MET A 760 4.94 -5.16 -24.52
CA MET A 760 5.16 -5.37 -23.09
C MET A 760 4.85 -6.80 -22.62
N VAL A 761 3.82 -7.43 -23.20
CA VAL A 761 3.49 -8.84 -22.91
C VAL A 761 4.58 -9.72 -23.51
N ASP A 762 4.91 -9.49 -24.78
CA ASP A 762 5.89 -10.28 -25.52
C ASP A 762 7.29 -10.21 -24.90
N ALA A 763 7.73 -9.01 -24.49
CA ALA A 763 8.98 -8.80 -23.77
C ALA A 763 9.02 -9.61 -22.46
N GLY A 764 7.91 -9.61 -21.70
CA GLY A 764 7.80 -10.38 -20.47
C GLY A 764 7.92 -11.87 -20.70
N MET A 765 7.17 -12.41 -21.65
CA MET A 765 7.16 -13.85 -21.94
C MET A 765 8.50 -14.34 -22.48
N ARG A 766 9.21 -13.50 -23.25
CA ARG A 766 10.57 -13.78 -23.71
C ARG A 766 11.62 -13.67 -22.59
N GLU A 767 11.50 -12.69 -21.68
CA GLU A 767 12.35 -12.60 -20.47
C GLU A 767 12.20 -13.87 -19.62
N LEU A 768 10.95 -14.29 -19.39
CA LEU A 768 10.61 -15.48 -18.64
C LEU A 768 11.27 -16.72 -19.24
N TYR A 769 11.06 -16.97 -20.53
CA TYR A 769 11.61 -18.16 -21.16
C TYR A 769 13.15 -18.15 -21.21
N ALA A 770 13.76 -16.99 -21.48
CA ALA A 770 15.21 -16.88 -21.63
C ALA A 770 15.98 -16.97 -20.29
N THR A 771 15.38 -16.50 -19.19
CA THR A 771 16.09 -16.33 -17.90
C THR A 771 15.47 -17.09 -16.74
N GLY A 772 14.28 -17.66 -16.95
CA GLY A 772 13.46 -18.29 -15.93
C GLY A 772 12.85 -17.31 -14.91
N TRP A 773 12.86 -16.00 -15.18
CA TRP A 773 12.35 -14.99 -14.25
C TRP A 773 11.67 -13.86 -14.99
N MET A 774 10.73 -13.20 -14.33
CA MET A 774 10.03 -12.05 -14.91
C MET A 774 9.77 -11.00 -13.85
N HIS A 775 9.93 -9.71 -14.20
CA HIS A 775 9.63 -8.62 -13.28
C HIS A 775 8.16 -8.65 -12.80
N GLN A 776 7.90 -8.45 -11.50
CA GLN A 776 6.57 -8.62 -10.91
C GLN A 776 5.44 -7.85 -11.62
N ASN A 777 5.67 -6.59 -11.99
CA ASN A 777 4.63 -5.83 -12.69
C ASN A 777 4.41 -6.31 -14.13
N VAL A 778 5.42 -6.93 -14.74
CA VAL A 778 5.29 -7.55 -16.06
C VAL A 778 4.57 -8.90 -15.94
N ARG A 779 4.82 -9.69 -14.88
CA ARG A 779 4.00 -10.87 -14.54
C ARG A 779 2.52 -10.49 -14.46
N MET A 780 2.21 -9.37 -13.81
CA MET A 780 0.85 -8.87 -13.70
C MET A 780 0.25 -8.42 -15.04
N ILE A 781 1.05 -7.79 -15.92
CA ILE A 781 0.61 -7.44 -17.29
C ILE A 781 0.31 -8.72 -18.08
N ALA A 782 1.21 -9.70 -18.08
CA ALA A 782 1.05 -10.95 -18.82
C ALA A 782 -0.16 -11.76 -18.32
N ALA A 783 -0.32 -11.89 -17.00
CA ALA A 783 -1.46 -12.59 -16.39
C ALA A 783 -2.79 -11.86 -16.62
N SER A 784 -2.81 -10.53 -16.49
CA SER A 784 -3.99 -9.72 -16.81
C SER A 784 -4.35 -9.83 -18.30
N PHE A 785 -3.36 -9.91 -19.19
CA PHE A 785 -3.60 -10.09 -20.62
C PHE A 785 -4.28 -11.44 -20.90
N LEU A 786 -3.74 -12.53 -20.34
CA LEU A 786 -4.29 -13.87 -20.49
C LEU A 786 -5.73 -13.96 -19.96
N CYS A 787 -5.97 -13.51 -18.73
CA CYS A 787 -7.28 -13.67 -18.08
C CYS A 787 -8.32 -12.66 -18.57
N GLU A 788 -7.97 -11.38 -18.72
CA GLU A 788 -8.96 -10.32 -19.00
C GLU A 788 -9.23 -10.14 -20.49
N TYR A 789 -8.20 -10.30 -21.33
CA TYR A 789 -8.28 -9.96 -22.75
C TYR A 789 -8.33 -11.20 -23.63
N LEU A 790 -7.55 -12.25 -23.35
CA LEU A 790 -7.67 -13.51 -24.08
C LEU A 790 -8.82 -14.39 -23.57
N CYS A 791 -9.36 -14.07 -22.38
CA CYS A 791 -10.37 -14.88 -21.68
C CYS A 791 -9.94 -16.34 -21.48
N ILE A 792 -8.64 -16.58 -21.27
CA ILE A 792 -8.07 -17.92 -21.04
C ILE A 792 -7.89 -18.13 -19.54
N SER A 793 -8.16 -19.36 -19.09
CA SER A 793 -8.10 -19.74 -17.68
C SER A 793 -6.74 -19.43 -17.04
N TRP A 794 -6.79 -18.88 -15.83
CA TRP A 794 -5.62 -18.62 -14.99
C TRP A 794 -4.82 -19.90 -14.68
N VAL A 795 -5.47 -21.08 -14.72
CA VAL A 795 -4.80 -22.38 -14.51
C VAL A 795 -3.76 -22.63 -15.60
N LYS A 796 -4.07 -22.32 -16.87
CA LYS A 796 -3.11 -22.45 -17.98
C LYS A 796 -1.90 -21.53 -17.82
N GLY A 797 -2.12 -20.34 -17.27
CA GLY A 797 -1.04 -19.43 -16.92
C GLY A 797 -0.19 -19.93 -15.76
N LEU A 798 -0.84 -20.50 -14.73
CA LEU A 798 -0.19 -21.11 -13.57
C LEU A 798 0.72 -22.26 -13.99
N GLU A 799 0.20 -23.19 -14.79
CA GLU A 799 0.93 -24.34 -15.38
C GLU A 799 2.19 -23.85 -16.12
N TRP A 800 2.05 -22.85 -16.99
CA TRP A 800 3.19 -22.30 -17.73
C TRP A 800 4.25 -21.68 -16.81
N PHE A 801 3.82 -20.93 -15.80
CA PHE A 801 4.73 -20.33 -14.83
C PHE A 801 5.37 -21.40 -13.93
N HIS A 802 4.71 -22.53 -13.73
CA HIS A 802 5.26 -23.69 -13.06
C HIS A 802 6.48 -24.24 -13.79
N GLU A 803 6.36 -24.42 -15.11
CA GLU A 803 7.45 -24.95 -15.91
C GLU A 803 8.60 -23.95 -16.09
N THR A 804 8.31 -22.64 -16.12
CA THR A 804 9.30 -21.65 -16.59
C THR A 804 9.94 -20.80 -15.51
N LEU A 805 9.48 -20.82 -14.26
CA LEU A 805 10.07 -19.98 -13.20
C LEU A 805 11.17 -20.67 -12.40
N VAL A 806 12.33 -20.01 -12.27
CA VAL A 806 13.36 -20.39 -11.27
C VAL A 806 12.94 -20.08 -9.84
N ASP A 807 11.98 -19.16 -9.66
CA ASP A 807 11.40 -18.82 -8.37
C ASP A 807 10.02 -19.44 -8.15
N LEU A 808 9.76 -20.57 -8.81
CA LEU A 808 8.52 -21.32 -8.67
C LEU A 808 8.20 -21.62 -7.21
N ASP A 809 7.17 -20.98 -6.69
CA ASP A 809 6.63 -21.17 -5.34
C ASP A 809 5.14 -21.50 -5.48
N HIS A 810 4.70 -22.68 -5.00
CA HIS A 810 3.34 -23.15 -5.20
C HIS A 810 2.31 -22.17 -4.61
N ALA A 811 2.56 -21.68 -3.39
CA ALA A 811 1.66 -20.77 -2.71
C ALA A 811 1.59 -19.41 -3.41
N ILE A 812 2.74 -18.81 -3.73
CA ILE A 812 2.80 -17.48 -4.35
C ILE A 812 2.26 -17.52 -5.79
N ASN A 813 2.59 -18.55 -6.57
CA ASN A 813 2.14 -18.70 -7.94
C ASN A 813 0.61 -18.87 -7.99
N ALA A 814 0.06 -19.77 -7.15
CA ALA A 814 -1.39 -19.96 -7.01
C ALA A 814 -2.10 -18.67 -6.58
N MET A 815 -1.62 -18.00 -5.52
CA MET A 815 -2.22 -16.76 -5.04
C MET A 815 -2.22 -15.66 -6.13
N MET A 816 -1.13 -15.51 -6.87
CA MET A 816 -1.03 -14.51 -7.94
C MET A 816 -2.03 -14.80 -9.07
N TRP A 817 -2.07 -16.03 -9.58
CA TRP A 817 -2.94 -16.41 -10.68
C TRP A 817 -4.41 -16.42 -10.30
N GLN A 818 -4.76 -16.83 -9.07
CA GLN A 818 -6.11 -16.71 -8.57
C GLN A 818 -6.56 -15.24 -8.46
N ASN A 819 -5.66 -14.33 -8.08
CA ASN A 819 -5.99 -12.91 -8.05
C ASN A 819 -6.18 -12.32 -9.46
N ALA A 820 -5.42 -12.80 -10.45
CA ALA A 820 -5.58 -12.45 -11.87
C ALA A 820 -6.89 -13.00 -12.46
N GLY A 821 -7.19 -14.28 -12.21
CA GLY A 821 -8.44 -14.96 -12.60
C GLY A 821 -9.66 -14.59 -11.75
N ARG A 822 -9.49 -13.68 -10.78
CA ARG A 822 -10.50 -13.19 -9.83
C ARG A 822 -11.11 -14.24 -8.90
N SER A 823 -10.59 -15.46 -8.90
CA SER A 823 -10.98 -16.57 -8.03
C SER A 823 -10.39 -16.48 -6.61
N GLY A 824 -9.35 -15.67 -6.41
CA GLY A 824 -8.63 -15.52 -5.14
C GLY A 824 -9.27 -14.56 -4.14
N ILE A 825 -8.66 -14.42 -2.97
CA ILE A 825 -9.17 -13.56 -1.88
C ILE A 825 -9.09 -12.07 -2.24
N ASP A 826 -8.00 -11.62 -2.86
CA ASP A 826 -7.73 -10.22 -3.17
C ASP A 826 -7.69 -9.97 -4.69
N GLN A 827 -8.87 -9.91 -5.31
CA GLN A 827 -9.01 -9.60 -6.72
C GLN A 827 -8.27 -8.29 -7.05
N TRP A 828 -7.41 -8.29 -8.07
CA TRP A 828 -6.69 -7.08 -8.47
C TRP A 828 -7.66 -5.95 -8.77
N ASN A 829 -7.54 -4.85 -8.02
CA ASN A 829 -8.45 -3.72 -8.08
C ASN A 829 -8.15 -2.70 -9.20
N PHE A 830 -7.21 -3.01 -10.09
CA PHE A 830 -6.81 -2.23 -11.25
C PHE A 830 -6.90 -3.09 -12.52
N ILE A 831 -6.99 -2.41 -13.66
CA ILE A 831 -6.91 -3.05 -14.99
C ILE A 831 -5.58 -2.60 -15.60
N MET A 832 -4.75 -3.54 -16.04
CA MET A 832 -3.50 -3.24 -16.74
C MET A 832 -3.77 -3.28 -18.25
N SER A 833 -3.69 -2.13 -18.92
CA SER A 833 -3.77 -2.10 -20.38
C SER A 833 -2.49 -2.68 -20.98
N PRO A 834 -2.56 -3.64 -21.92
CA PRO A 834 -1.38 -4.22 -22.58
C PRO A 834 -0.67 -3.20 -23.49
N GLU A 835 -1.31 -2.08 -23.82
CA GLU A 835 -0.75 -1.00 -24.64
C GLU A 835 0.03 0.05 -23.81
N ASN A 836 -0.06 -0.02 -22.48
CA ASN A 836 0.52 1.00 -21.61
C ASN A 836 1.98 0.68 -21.27
N GLY A 837 2.90 1.50 -21.80
CA GLY A 837 4.33 1.45 -21.50
C GLY A 837 4.76 2.09 -20.17
N SER A 838 3.88 2.32 -19.20
CA SER A 838 4.25 3.04 -17.95
C SER A 838 5.31 2.33 -17.10
N GLN A 839 5.43 1.01 -17.25
CA GLN A 839 6.46 0.17 -16.63
C GLN A 839 7.80 0.28 -17.39
N ASP A 840 7.80 0.75 -18.63
CA ASP A 840 8.95 0.90 -19.51
C ASP A 840 8.88 2.21 -20.32
N PRO A 841 8.88 3.39 -19.67
CA PRO A 841 8.68 4.65 -20.38
C PRO A 841 9.83 5.01 -21.33
N THR A 842 10.99 4.36 -21.21
CA THR A 842 12.12 4.53 -22.13
C THR A 842 12.08 3.56 -23.32
N GLY A 843 11.26 2.51 -23.26
CA GLY A 843 11.27 1.40 -24.20
C GLY A 843 12.43 0.42 -23.99
N ALA A 844 13.35 0.68 -23.05
CA ALA A 844 14.58 -0.12 -22.91
C ALA A 844 14.31 -1.58 -22.55
N TYR A 845 13.23 -1.87 -21.82
CA TYR A 845 12.85 -3.24 -21.50
C TYR A 845 12.34 -3.97 -22.75
N VAL A 846 11.44 -3.35 -23.53
CA VAL A 846 10.94 -3.92 -24.78
C VAL A 846 12.07 -4.09 -25.80
N ARG A 847 12.94 -3.09 -25.99
CA ARG A 847 14.08 -3.20 -26.93
C ARG A 847 15.02 -4.35 -26.59
N ARG A 848 15.18 -4.66 -25.30
CA ARG A 848 16.05 -5.75 -24.85
C ARG A 848 15.47 -7.12 -25.21
N TRP A 849 14.17 -7.31 -24.99
CA TRP A 849 13.53 -8.63 -25.09
C TRP A 849 12.78 -8.86 -26.41
N VAL A 850 12.49 -7.79 -27.14
CA VAL A 850 11.90 -7.78 -28.48
C VAL A 850 12.84 -6.98 -29.42
N PRO A 851 14.06 -7.51 -29.68
CA PRO A 851 15.10 -6.78 -30.40
C PRO A 851 14.72 -6.39 -31.82
N GLU A 852 13.77 -7.11 -32.44
CA GLU A 852 13.21 -6.74 -33.75
C GLU A 852 12.50 -5.37 -33.73
N LEU A 853 12.03 -4.89 -32.57
CA LEU A 853 11.44 -3.56 -32.41
C LEU A 853 12.47 -2.51 -31.93
N ALA A 854 13.74 -2.88 -31.77
CA ALA A 854 14.75 -2.07 -31.08
C ALA A 854 15.06 -0.73 -31.75
N GLN A 855 14.70 -0.52 -33.02
CA GLN A 855 14.91 0.73 -33.75
C GLN A 855 13.68 1.64 -33.79
N LEU A 856 12.50 1.20 -33.33
CA LEU A 856 11.30 2.05 -33.31
C LEU A 856 11.46 3.20 -32.32
N SER A 857 10.89 4.37 -32.58
CA SER A 857 10.93 5.47 -31.60
C SER A 857 10.14 5.13 -30.32
N ASN A 858 10.45 5.81 -29.20
CA ASN A 858 9.74 5.62 -27.92
C ASN A 858 8.22 5.89 -28.02
N LYS A 859 7.79 6.67 -29.02
CA LYS A 859 6.39 6.93 -29.30
C LYS A 859 5.65 5.66 -29.77
N HIS A 860 6.33 4.78 -30.49
CA HIS A 860 5.73 3.62 -31.16
C HIS A 860 6.18 2.28 -30.57
N ILE A 861 7.21 2.24 -29.73
CA ILE A 861 7.79 1.00 -29.19
C ILE A 861 6.78 0.11 -28.45
N HIS A 862 5.76 0.70 -27.81
CA HIS A 862 4.71 -0.03 -27.08
C HIS A 862 3.42 -0.23 -27.90
N ALA A 863 3.34 0.38 -29.07
CA ALA A 863 2.18 0.32 -29.95
C ALA A 863 2.63 0.39 -31.43
N PRO A 864 3.42 -0.58 -31.92
CA PRO A 864 4.02 -0.53 -33.25
C PRO A 864 2.96 -0.45 -34.37
N TRP A 865 1.76 -1.00 -34.15
CA TRP A 865 0.62 -0.89 -35.08
C TRP A 865 0.09 0.53 -35.28
N THR A 866 0.55 1.51 -34.50
CA THR A 866 0.20 2.94 -34.67
C THR A 866 1.24 3.73 -35.46
N ALA A 867 2.38 3.11 -35.78
CA ALA A 867 3.44 3.72 -36.58
C ALA A 867 3.02 3.76 -38.06
N SER A 868 3.51 4.76 -38.79
CA SER A 868 3.33 4.80 -40.25
C SER A 868 4.18 3.71 -40.91
N GLU A 869 3.81 3.26 -42.12
CA GLU A 869 4.63 2.32 -42.90
C GLU A 869 6.06 2.83 -43.11
N LYS A 870 6.22 4.14 -43.28
CA LYS A 870 7.52 4.80 -43.38
C LYS A 870 8.34 4.63 -42.10
N ASP A 871 7.74 4.84 -40.93
CA ASP A 871 8.42 4.69 -39.63
C ASP A 871 8.77 3.22 -39.34
N LEU A 872 7.87 2.30 -39.70
CA LEU A 872 8.09 0.86 -39.58
C LEU A 872 9.25 0.41 -40.48
N SER A 873 9.22 0.79 -41.76
CA SER A 873 10.28 0.47 -42.73
C SER A 873 11.64 1.06 -42.33
N ALA A 874 11.68 2.31 -41.86
CA ALA A 874 12.91 2.94 -41.37
C ALA A 874 13.50 2.22 -40.14
N ALA A 875 12.66 1.56 -39.34
CA ALA A 875 13.10 0.74 -38.21
C ALA A 875 13.36 -0.73 -38.57
N GLY A 876 13.21 -1.12 -39.84
CA GLY A 876 13.34 -2.51 -40.30
C GLY A 876 12.22 -3.42 -39.80
N VAL A 877 11.05 -2.88 -39.43
CA VAL A 877 9.91 -3.63 -38.91
C VAL A 877 8.86 -3.81 -40.00
N LYS A 878 8.42 -5.05 -40.21
CA LYS A 878 7.25 -5.40 -41.02
C LYS A 878 6.30 -6.23 -40.17
N LEU A 879 5.15 -5.64 -39.84
CA LEU A 879 4.13 -6.33 -39.06
C LEU A 879 3.59 -7.55 -39.82
N GLY A 880 3.46 -8.67 -39.13
CA GLY A 880 3.11 -9.98 -39.72
C GLY A 880 4.31 -10.82 -40.13
N GLU A 881 5.50 -10.22 -40.27
CA GLU A 881 6.73 -10.92 -40.68
C GLU A 881 7.83 -10.81 -39.61
N THR A 882 8.35 -9.61 -39.34
CA THR A 882 9.41 -9.42 -38.35
C THR A 882 8.86 -9.39 -36.93
N TYR A 883 7.67 -8.81 -36.74
CA TYR A 883 6.93 -8.78 -35.48
C TYR A 883 5.45 -9.06 -35.76
N PRO A 884 4.75 -9.92 -34.99
CA PRO A 884 3.41 -10.35 -35.33
C PRO A 884 2.39 -9.20 -35.32
N HIS A 885 1.31 -9.37 -36.07
CA HIS A 885 0.10 -8.57 -35.86
C HIS A 885 -0.47 -8.84 -34.46
N ARG A 886 -1.25 -7.88 -33.93
CA ARG A 886 -1.95 -8.08 -32.67
C ARG A 886 -2.92 -9.25 -32.80
N VAL A 887 -2.83 -10.20 -31.86
CA VAL A 887 -3.77 -11.33 -31.76
C VAL A 887 -5.19 -10.89 -31.41
N ILE A 888 -5.33 -9.71 -30.80
CA ILE A 888 -6.62 -9.05 -30.54
C ILE A 888 -6.53 -7.58 -30.96
N THR A 889 -7.44 -7.13 -31.81
CA THR A 889 -7.48 -5.74 -32.30
C THR A 889 -8.50 -4.87 -31.54
N ASP A 890 -9.62 -5.44 -31.09
CA ASP A 890 -10.63 -4.79 -30.24
C ASP A 890 -10.48 -5.20 -28.77
N LEU A 891 -9.59 -4.52 -28.05
CA LEU A 891 -9.40 -4.73 -26.61
C LEU A 891 -10.65 -4.42 -25.77
N ARG A 892 -11.54 -3.55 -26.26
CA ARG A 892 -12.76 -3.19 -25.52
C ARG A 892 -13.77 -4.33 -25.62
N GLY A 893 -14.00 -4.85 -26.83
CA GLY A 893 -14.86 -5.99 -27.07
C GLY A 893 -14.37 -7.23 -26.34
N ALA A 894 -13.09 -7.57 -26.47
CA ALA A 894 -12.48 -8.72 -25.80
C ALA A 894 -12.65 -8.67 -24.27
N ARG A 895 -12.43 -7.50 -23.65
CA ARG A 895 -12.67 -7.34 -22.22
C ARG A 895 -14.17 -7.40 -21.86
N ALA A 896 -15.05 -6.85 -22.70
CA ALA A 896 -16.48 -6.87 -22.45
C ALA A 896 -17.04 -8.30 -22.46
N GLU A 897 -16.50 -9.17 -23.31
CA GLU A 897 -16.80 -10.61 -23.35
C GLU A 897 -16.44 -11.28 -22.01
N THR A 898 -15.21 -11.13 -21.53
CA THR A 898 -14.77 -11.66 -20.23
C THR A 898 -15.65 -11.16 -19.08
N VAL A 899 -15.95 -9.84 -19.06
CA VAL A 899 -16.82 -9.26 -18.03
C VAL A 899 -18.22 -9.85 -18.09
N THR A 900 -18.77 -10.06 -19.29
CA THR A 900 -20.10 -10.65 -19.48
C THR A 900 -20.14 -12.08 -18.97
N ALA A 901 -19.16 -12.91 -19.34
CA ALA A 901 -19.05 -14.29 -18.87
C ALA A 901 -18.97 -14.36 -17.34
N MET A 902 -18.17 -13.47 -16.71
CA MET A 902 -18.09 -13.39 -15.25
C MET A 902 -19.40 -12.98 -14.59
N LEU A 903 -20.11 -12.00 -15.15
CA LEU A 903 -21.42 -11.59 -14.64
C LEU A 903 -22.46 -12.70 -14.78
N GLU A 904 -22.45 -13.45 -15.88
CA GLU A 904 -23.33 -14.60 -16.07
C GLU A 904 -23.06 -15.71 -15.06
N MET A 905 -21.80 -16.08 -14.85
CA MET A 905 -21.41 -17.04 -13.81
C MET A 905 -21.92 -16.60 -12.44
N ARG A 906 -21.75 -15.33 -12.08
CA ARG A 906 -22.22 -14.80 -10.78
C ARG A 906 -23.75 -14.79 -10.69
N ARG A 907 -24.47 -14.44 -11.76
CA ARG A 907 -25.95 -14.49 -11.80
C ARG A 907 -26.49 -15.90 -11.56
N LYS A 908 -25.80 -16.92 -12.08
CA LYS A 908 -26.13 -18.34 -11.85
C LYS A 908 -25.83 -18.77 -10.40
N ASN A 909 -24.88 -18.11 -9.75
CA ASN A 909 -24.36 -18.46 -8.43
C ASN A 909 -24.64 -17.43 -7.32
N GLN A 910 -25.82 -16.79 -7.33
CA GLN A 910 -26.15 -15.71 -6.39
C GLN A 910 -26.09 -16.08 -4.90
N ALA A 911 -26.17 -17.37 -4.55
CA ALA A 911 -26.01 -17.85 -3.17
C ALA A 911 -24.63 -17.55 -2.56
N TYR A 912 -23.63 -17.26 -3.41
CA TYR A 912 -22.29 -16.85 -3.00
C TYR A 912 -22.13 -15.33 -2.87
N ASN A 913 -23.19 -14.54 -3.03
CA ASN A 913 -23.12 -13.08 -2.92
C ASN A 913 -23.87 -12.58 -1.69
N ASP A 914 -23.28 -11.61 -0.98
CA ASP A 914 -23.99 -10.88 0.08
C ASP A 914 -24.97 -9.85 -0.50
N GLU A 915 -25.76 -9.22 0.37
CA GLU A 915 -26.75 -8.20 -0.02
C GLU A 915 -26.15 -6.95 -0.70
N ARG A 916 -24.83 -6.77 -0.61
CA ARG A 916 -24.07 -5.67 -1.21
C ARG A 916 -23.26 -6.14 -2.43
N GLY A 917 -23.50 -7.37 -2.88
CA GLY A 917 -22.89 -7.98 -4.06
C GLY A 917 -21.43 -8.42 -3.87
N TYR A 918 -20.90 -8.45 -2.64
CA TYR A 918 -19.59 -9.05 -2.36
C TYR A 918 -19.68 -10.57 -2.36
N ASP A 919 -18.60 -11.24 -2.76
CA ASP A 919 -18.52 -12.69 -2.61
C ASP A 919 -18.34 -13.12 -1.16
N LEU A 920 -18.98 -14.24 -0.87
CA LEU A 920 -18.85 -15.03 0.32
C LEU A 920 -18.04 -16.29 0.00
N ILE A 921 -17.08 -16.60 0.85
CA ILE A 921 -16.37 -17.88 0.84
C ILE A 921 -16.60 -18.60 2.17
N ASN A 922 -16.52 -19.93 2.13
CA ASN A 922 -16.56 -20.77 3.32
C ASN A 922 -15.12 -20.96 3.82
N LEU A 923 -14.88 -20.67 5.09
CA LEU A 923 -13.64 -21.01 5.76
C LEU A 923 -13.64 -22.47 6.20
N PRO A 924 -12.48 -23.11 6.39
CA PRO A 924 -12.40 -24.47 6.94
C PRO A 924 -13.09 -24.64 8.30
N THR A 925 -13.22 -23.56 9.08
CA THR A 925 -13.95 -23.53 10.36
C THR A 925 -15.48 -23.67 10.20
N GLY A 926 -16.00 -23.65 8.97
CA GLY A 926 -17.43 -23.65 8.66
C GLY A 926 -18.05 -22.24 8.61
N GLU A 927 -17.34 -21.22 9.06
CA GLU A 927 -17.80 -19.83 9.00
C GLU A 927 -17.78 -19.28 7.57
N LYS A 928 -18.75 -18.42 7.25
CA LYS A 928 -18.73 -17.64 6.01
C LYS A 928 -18.06 -16.31 6.22
N THR A 929 -17.16 -15.94 5.30
CA THR A 929 -16.52 -14.62 5.30
C THR A 929 -16.71 -13.92 3.96
N LYS A 930 -16.85 -12.60 4.02
CA LYS A 930 -16.90 -11.77 2.81
C LYS A 930 -15.49 -11.41 2.36
N VAL A 931 -15.27 -11.46 1.05
CA VAL A 931 -13.99 -11.13 0.41
C VAL A 931 -14.15 -9.95 -0.56
N PHE A 932 -13.06 -9.24 -0.79
CA PHE A 932 -13.09 -8.06 -1.65
C PHE A 932 -13.59 -8.45 -3.06
N THR A 933 -14.59 -7.71 -3.56
CA THR A 933 -15.16 -7.93 -4.90
C THR A 933 -15.27 -6.58 -5.58
N ARG A 934 -14.75 -6.44 -6.80
CA ARG A 934 -14.79 -5.15 -7.52
C ARG A 934 -16.22 -4.77 -7.88
N GLU A 935 -16.48 -3.46 -7.88
CA GLU A 935 -17.82 -2.90 -8.09
C GLU A 935 -18.47 -3.34 -9.40
N GLU A 936 -17.71 -3.43 -10.48
CA GLU A 936 -18.20 -3.86 -11.79
C GLU A 936 -18.70 -5.32 -11.84
N PHE A 937 -18.40 -6.13 -10.81
CA PHE A 937 -18.91 -7.50 -10.66
C PHE A 937 -19.94 -7.64 -9.55
N ARG A 938 -20.22 -6.60 -8.75
CA ARG A 938 -21.22 -6.70 -7.69
C ARG A 938 -22.61 -6.72 -8.32
N ILE A 939 -23.41 -7.75 -8.02
CA ILE A 939 -24.77 -7.90 -8.54
C ILE A 939 -25.78 -7.85 -7.39
N ASP A 940 -26.96 -7.29 -7.65
CA ASP A 940 -28.10 -7.34 -6.73
C ASP A 940 -28.83 -8.69 -6.82
N ARG A 941 -29.85 -8.90 -5.97
CA ARG A 941 -30.69 -10.12 -5.97
C ARG A 941 -31.50 -10.33 -7.27
N LYS A 942 -31.56 -9.34 -8.15
CA LYS A 942 -32.19 -9.43 -9.47
C LYS A 942 -31.16 -9.74 -10.56
N GLY A 943 -29.88 -9.89 -10.20
CA GLY A 943 -28.78 -10.13 -11.14
C GLY A 943 -28.32 -8.87 -11.89
N ASN A 944 -28.76 -7.68 -11.49
CA ASN A 944 -28.31 -6.42 -12.08
C ASN A 944 -26.98 -6.01 -11.45
N VAL A 945 -26.05 -5.52 -12.26
CA VAL A 945 -24.82 -4.93 -11.74
C VAL A 945 -25.21 -3.75 -10.84
N MET A 946 -24.76 -3.81 -9.59
CA MET A 946 -25.02 -2.77 -8.62
C MET A 946 -24.34 -1.50 -9.08
N GLN A 947 -25.13 -0.55 -9.57
CA GLN A 947 -24.70 0.83 -9.66
C GLN A 947 -24.66 1.38 -8.24
N ILE A 948 -23.59 1.06 -7.52
CA ILE A 948 -23.24 1.84 -6.34
C ILE A 948 -22.95 3.23 -6.91
N PHE A 949 -23.87 4.17 -6.69
CA PHE A 949 -23.66 5.57 -6.98
C PHE A 949 -22.48 6.07 -6.14
N HIS A 950 -21.27 5.82 -6.63
CA HIS A 950 -20.24 6.82 -6.55
C HIS A 950 -20.72 7.96 -7.42
N GLN A 951 -21.03 9.11 -6.80
CA GLN A 951 -21.04 10.38 -7.53
C GLN A 951 -19.67 10.53 -8.25
N LYS A 952 -19.61 10.03 -9.48
CA LYS A 952 -18.51 10.25 -10.40
C LYS A 952 -19.11 10.50 -11.79
N ARG A 953 -19.16 11.80 -12.08
CA ARG A 953 -18.87 12.39 -13.40
C ARG A 953 -18.07 11.41 -14.28
N SER A 954 -18.70 10.88 -15.32
CA SER A 954 -18.12 10.63 -16.64
C SER A 954 -18.98 9.63 -17.40
N GLN A 955 -20.04 10.11 -18.05
CA GLN A 955 -20.52 9.58 -19.33
C GLN A 955 -21.61 10.51 -19.86
N ASN A 956 -21.17 11.54 -20.58
CA ASN A 956 -21.89 12.10 -21.71
C ASN A 956 -20.84 12.71 -22.63
N LYS A 957 -20.16 11.84 -23.37
CA LYS A 957 -19.36 12.18 -24.56
C LYS A 957 -19.08 10.91 -25.34
N LYS A 958 -20.02 10.57 -26.24
CA LYS A 958 -19.76 10.30 -27.66
C LYS A 958 -21.00 9.65 -28.29
N VAL A 959 -21.85 10.47 -28.90
CA VAL A 959 -22.52 10.13 -30.16
C VAL A 959 -22.38 11.35 -31.07
N SER A 960 -21.97 11.07 -32.30
CA SER A 960 -21.77 11.97 -33.45
C SER A 960 -20.56 12.93 -33.41
N SER A 961 -19.53 12.55 -34.17
CA SER A 961 -18.61 13.48 -34.81
C SER A 961 -18.51 13.05 -36.27
N ASP A 962 -19.37 13.59 -37.11
CA ASP A 962 -19.13 13.71 -38.56
C ASP A 962 -19.82 14.97 -39.04
N THR A 963 -19.04 16.06 -39.05
CA THR A 963 -19.03 17.20 -39.98
C THR A 963 -18.17 18.32 -39.38
N LYS A 964 -17.03 18.62 -40.03
CA LYS A 964 -16.41 19.97 -39.97
C LYS A 964 -17.33 20.91 -40.77
N PRO A 965 -17.44 22.24 -40.50
CA PRO A 965 -16.28 23.16 -40.43
C PRO A 965 -16.41 24.41 -39.51
N ALA A 966 -15.31 25.18 -39.47
CA ALA A 966 -15.19 26.64 -39.23
C ALA A 966 -15.40 27.28 -37.83
N SER A 967 -14.44 28.18 -37.52
CA SER A 967 -14.42 29.34 -36.58
C SER A 967 -15.13 29.24 -35.21
N LYS A 968 -14.37 28.90 -34.17
CA LYS A 968 -14.82 28.95 -32.76
C LYS A 968 -14.25 30.13 -31.96
N ASN A 969 -14.32 31.34 -32.53
CA ASN A 969 -13.97 32.59 -31.83
C ASN A 969 -15.15 33.56 -31.62
N GLN A 970 -16.39 33.10 -31.81
CA GLN A 970 -17.58 33.97 -31.75
C GLN A 970 -18.61 33.61 -30.67
N SER A 971 -18.42 32.52 -29.92
CA SER A 971 -19.43 32.06 -28.93
C SER A 971 -19.20 32.56 -27.49
N ILE A 972 -18.12 33.31 -27.20
CA ILE A 972 -17.86 33.85 -25.85
C ILE A 972 -18.36 35.30 -25.71
N LYS A 973 -18.60 36.01 -26.82
CA LYS A 973 -19.19 37.36 -26.79
C LYS A 973 -20.71 37.40 -26.57
N ASN A 974 -21.44 36.32 -26.87
CA ASN A 974 -22.90 36.31 -26.79
C ASN A 974 -23.50 35.93 -25.42
N PHE A 975 -22.66 35.64 -24.41
CA PHE A 975 -23.15 35.43 -23.03
C PHE A 975 -23.17 36.74 -22.20
N PHE A 976 -22.42 37.77 -22.61
CA PHE A 976 -22.31 39.04 -21.90
C PHE A 976 -23.17 40.18 -22.47
N GLN A 977 -24.08 39.89 -23.42
CA GLN A 977 -24.92 40.92 -24.07
C GLN A 977 -26.43 40.70 -23.86
N LYS A 978 -26.84 40.14 -22.72
CA LYS A 978 -28.26 39.98 -22.34
C LYS A 978 -28.61 40.46 -20.92
N LYS A 979 -27.90 41.49 -20.45
CA LYS A 979 -28.31 42.36 -19.32
C LYS A 979 -27.95 43.81 -19.64
N SER A 980 -28.60 44.34 -20.67
CA SER A 980 -28.66 45.76 -21.00
C SER A 980 -29.79 45.95 -22.01
N GLN A 981 -31.00 45.62 -21.59
CA GLN A 981 -32.28 46.11 -22.11
C GLN A 981 -33.32 45.88 -21.03
#